data_AF-A0A6A6FLL8-F1
#
_entry.id   AF-A0A6A6FLL8-F1
#
_cell.length_a   1.000
_cell.length_b   1.000
_cell.length_c   1.000
_cell.angle_alpha   90.00
_cell.angle_beta   90.00
_cell.angle_gamma   90.00
#
_symmetry.space_group_name_H-M   'P 1'
#
loop_
_entity.id
_entity.type
_entity.pdbx_description
1 polymer ?
#
loop_
_entity_poly.entity_id
_entity_poly.type
_entity_poly.pdbx_seq_one_letter_code
_entity_poly.pdbx_strand_id
1 'polypeptide(L)'
;MCFTTACSHSRPAGTEPNVSVDGWVRSVRKQKRVAFAHIGDGTTTKPLQAVLKPEQAASLSYGSAVQLTGSWTPSQGGKQARELQVSRVELLGQNHAESNPVQPKYQTPEYLRTVPHLRPRIPSNALLLRLRSQVISTLTQFFDNQDFVQTHTPIITSSDCEGAGEVFTLSANDAKQSDRATTPEGKDSIEHFFRSPKYLTVSAQLHLEALAQAVDRVWTLSPTFRAERSDTPRHLSEFYMLEAEVCFANDMTQIMDLVEAMLRAVAGYLVASRVGQELLELRQSTHDERGKEDTVPAEVLRQRWHGMASQDWPRITYHEAVERLREATTNNEVVFEFKPTLEDGLQAEHERWLATSVGQGSPIFVTDYPVAQKPFYMSPSTSTANSKGTSDTVACFDLLVPELCELAGGSMREYRSQELLDAMKSKGVAGNNLECYESLPPNFSLAANMAAGAFAGIAEHSVMYPIDLLKTRMQVVNPTPAAVYTGIGNAIATISRAEGGMALWRGVSSVVVGAGPAHAVYFATYEMVKQAMGGNASGHHPIAAASSGACATIASDAFMNPFDVIKQRMQLHGSTHRSIVDCARQVWRTEGIRAFYVSYPTTLAMTVPFTALQFTAYESLTKVFQKSRAPGYDPITHCAAGGIAGGFAAAATTPLDVIKTLLQTRGTAQDAEIRNCRGLWPAASIIWRREGAKGFFRGMKARVVTAAPSTAICWSAYELAKAYFIRVEGEA
;
A
#
# COMPACT_ATOMS: atom_id res chain seq x y z
N MET A 1 -1.10 -37.22 13.42
CA MET A 1 -1.46 -37.94 12.18
C MET A 1 -0.21 -38.67 11.71
N CYS A 2 -0.22 -40.01 11.69
CA CYS A 2 0.98 -40.82 11.44
C CYS A 2 1.31 -40.88 9.95
N PHE A 3 2.46 -40.33 9.56
CA PHE A 3 3.13 -40.65 8.30
C PHE A 3 4.52 -41.18 8.62
N THR A 4 4.68 -42.51 8.60
CA THR A 4 5.99 -43.15 8.55
C THR A 4 6.38 -43.35 7.11
N THR A 5 7.44 -42.69 6.66
CA THR A 5 8.25 -43.16 5.53
C THR A 5 9.72 -42.85 5.81
N ALA A 6 10.47 -43.94 6.00
CA ALA A 6 11.88 -43.96 6.30
C ALA A 6 12.71 -43.64 5.06
N CYS A 7 13.55 -42.60 5.14
CA CYS A 7 14.79 -42.47 4.36
C CYS A 7 15.66 -41.34 4.91
N SER A 8 16.52 -41.66 5.87
CA SER A 8 17.94 -41.26 5.94
C SER A 8 18.45 -41.44 7.38
N HIS A 9 19.74 -41.77 7.49
CA HIS A 9 20.54 -42.06 8.69
C HIS A 9 20.57 -43.55 9.10
N SER A 10 21.64 -44.21 8.61
CA SER A 10 22.30 -45.41 9.15
C SER A 10 21.41 -46.40 9.91
N ARG A 11 20.78 -47.34 9.18
CA ARG A 11 20.15 -48.53 9.76
C ARG A 11 20.92 -49.81 9.36
N PRO A 12 20.87 -50.87 10.19
CA PRO A 12 21.78 -52.01 10.10
C PRO A 12 21.64 -52.77 8.77
N ALA A 13 22.70 -53.48 8.37
CA ALA A 13 22.76 -54.32 7.15
C ALA A 13 21.82 -55.55 7.16
N GLY A 14 20.87 -55.62 8.09
CA GLY A 14 19.98 -56.77 8.31
C GLY A 14 18.67 -56.72 7.52
N THR A 15 18.04 -57.88 7.39
CA THR A 15 16.69 -58.04 6.85
C THR A 15 15.66 -57.45 7.80
N GLU A 16 14.76 -56.60 7.30
CA GLU A 16 13.63 -56.08 8.07
C GLU A 16 12.35 -56.84 7.68
N PRO A 17 11.76 -57.65 8.57
CA PRO A 17 10.52 -58.37 8.28
C PRO A 17 9.29 -57.46 8.39
N ASN A 18 8.20 -57.83 7.72
CA ASN A 18 6.87 -57.20 7.80
C ASN A 18 6.82 -55.71 7.40
N VAL A 19 7.58 -55.33 6.37
CA VAL A 19 7.49 -54.00 5.76
C VAL A 19 6.29 -53.95 4.81
N SER A 20 5.47 -52.90 4.91
CA SER A 20 4.37 -52.62 3.99
C SER A 20 4.70 -51.41 3.12
N VAL A 21 4.44 -51.52 1.81
CA VAL A 21 4.68 -50.46 0.82
C VAL A 21 3.44 -50.28 -0.03
N ASP A 22 2.98 -49.04 -0.14
CA ASP A 22 1.83 -48.64 -0.95
C ASP A 22 2.32 -47.83 -2.16
N GLY A 23 1.76 -48.06 -3.33
CA GLY A 23 2.12 -47.27 -4.51
C GLY A 23 1.52 -47.77 -5.81
N TRP A 24 2.06 -47.25 -6.92
CA TRP A 24 1.61 -47.61 -8.26
C TRP A 24 2.65 -48.44 -9.00
N VAL A 25 2.18 -49.45 -9.71
CA VAL A 25 3.00 -50.33 -10.53
C VAL A 25 3.56 -49.56 -11.73
N ARG A 26 4.89 -49.46 -11.84
CA ARG A 26 5.63 -48.79 -12.91
C ARG A 26 6.09 -49.72 -14.03
N SER A 27 6.37 -50.97 -13.69
CA SER A 27 6.58 -52.03 -14.65
C SER A 27 6.39 -53.38 -13.96
N VAL A 28 6.02 -54.40 -14.73
CA VAL A 28 5.93 -55.79 -14.26
C VAL A 28 6.61 -56.67 -15.29
N ARG A 29 7.53 -57.52 -14.84
CA ARG A 29 8.20 -58.54 -15.66
C ARG A 29 7.91 -59.90 -15.05
N LYS A 30 7.15 -60.73 -15.78
CA LYS A 30 6.76 -62.07 -15.34
C LYS A 30 7.71 -63.09 -15.99
N GLN A 31 8.45 -63.87 -15.18
CA GLN A 31 9.25 -65.00 -15.66
C GLN A 31 8.65 -66.32 -15.16
N LYS A 32 9.20 -67.46 -15.62
CA LYS A 32 8.65 -68.80 -15.30
C LYS A 32 8.58 -69.11 -13.80
N ARG A 33 9.54 -68.63 -12.99
CA ARG A 33 9.65 -68.95 -11.55
C ARG A 33 9.48 -67.75 -10.62
N VAL A 34 9.65 -66.54 -11.14
CA VAL A 34 9.67 -65.31 -10.35
C VAL A 34 9.08 -64.18 -11.19
N ALA A 35 8.45 -63.21 -10.54
CA ALA A 35 8.02 -61.97 -11.15
C ALA A 35 8.66 -60.79 -10.43
N PHE A 36 9.01 -59.76 -11.20
CA PHE A 36 9.56 -58.52 -10.68
C PHE A 36 8.58 -57.39 -11.00
N ALA A 37 8.16 -56.66 -9.97
CA ALA A 37 7.39 -55.43 -10.14
C ALA A 37 8.20 -54.24 -9.63
N HIS A 38 8.18 -53.14 -10.38
CA HIS A 38 8.72 -51.87 -9.92
C HIS A 38 7.57 -51.03 -9.40
N ILE A 39 7.63 -50.62 -8.14
CA ILE A 39 6.60 -49.81 -7.48
C ILE A 39 7.14 -48.39 -7.28
N GLY A 40 6.33 -47.40 -7.62
CA GLY A 40 6.63 -45.99 -7.37
C GLY A 40 5.48 -45.31 -6.66
N ASP A 41 5.78 -44.63 -5.57
CA ASP A 41 4.85 -43.90 -4.70
C ASP A 41 4.89 -42.37 -4.94
N GLY A 42 5.85 -41.89 -5.74
CA GLY A 42 6.04 -40.47 -6.04
C GLY A 42 7.03 -39.75 -5.10
N THR A 43 7.53 -40.42 -4.06
CA THR A 43 8.52 -39.83 -3.13
C THR A 43 9.90 -39.69 -3.77
N THR A 44 10.18 -40.46 -4.82
CA THR A 44 11.44 -40.49 -5.58
C THR A 44 11.22 -40.94 -7.02
N THR A 45 12.17 -40.61 -7.90
CA THR A 45 12.19 -41.12 -9.28
C THR A 45 12.55 -42.60 -9.35
N LYS A 46 13.34 -43.12 -8.40
CA LYS A 46 13.82 -44.51 -8.37
C LYS A 46 12.71 -45.42 -7.84
N PRO A 47 12.21 -46.39 -8.63
CA PRO A 47 11.20 -47.32 -8.14
C PRO A 47 11.80 -48.33 -7.16
N LEU A 48 10.97 -48.83 -6.25
CA LEU A 48 11.28 -49.97 -5.41
C LEU A 48 11.05 -51.27 -6.18
N GLN A 49 12.02 -52.20 -6.14
CA GLN A 49 11.85 -53.53 -6.71
C GLN A 49 11.15 -54.47 -5.72
N ALA A 50 10.04 -55.05 -6.16
CA ALA A 50 9.29 -56.09 -5.47
C ALA A 50 9.45 -57.42 -6.19
N VAL A 51 9.88 -58.45 -5.45
CA VAL A 51 10.03 -59.82 -5.91
C VAL A 51 8.79 -60.60 -5.50
N LEU A 52 8.11 -61.16 -6.50
CA LEU A 52 6.78 -61.78 -6.40
C LEU A 52 6.82 -63.19 -6.97
N LYS A 53 5.92 -64.06 -6.51
CA LYS A 53 5.59 -65.30 -7.22
C LYS A 53 4.76 -64.97 -8.47
N PRO A 54 4.85 -65.76 -9.55
CA PRO A 54 4.09 -65.51 -10.78
C PRO A 54 2.57 -65.37 -10.56
N GLU A 55 2.01 -66.15 -9.63
CA GLU A 55 0.59 -66.10 -9.23
C GLU A 55 0.21 -64.75 -8.61
N GLN A 56 1.05 -64.22 -7.73
CA GLN A 56 0.85 -62.93 -7.06
C GLN A 56 0.92 -61.76 -8.05
N ALA A 57 1.67 -61.90 -9.14
CA ALA A 57 1.81 -60.88 -10.17
C ALA A 57 0.74 -60.98 -11.29
N ALA A 58 -0.15 -61.99 -11.26
CA ALA A 58 -1.08 -62.27 -12.36
C ALA A 58 -1.99 -61.08 -12.67
N SER A 59 -2.58 -60.46 -11.65
CA SER A 59 -3.49 -59.31 -11.74
C SER A 59 -2.79 -57.95 -11.85
N LEU A 60 -1.46 -57.90 -11.76
CA LEU A 60 -0.71 -56.65 -11.80
C LEU A 60 -0.50 -56.16 -13.23
N SER A 61 -0.81 -54.89 -13.44
CA SER A 61 -0.62 -54.15 -14.69
C SER A 61 0.00 -52.78 -14.42
N TYR A 62 0.54 -52.14 -15.46
CA TYR A 62 1.05 -50.77 -15.36
C TYR A 62 0.00 -49.80 -14.84
N GLY A 63 0.35 -48.98 -13.85
CA GLY A 63 -0.52 -47.98 -13.22
C GLY A 63 -1.54 -48.53 -12.23
N SER A 64 -1.57 -49.84 -11.97
CA SER A 64 -2.38 -50.41 -10.89
C SER A 64 -1.88 -49.93 -9.51
N ALA A 65 -2.82 -49.64 -8.61
CA ALA A 65 -2.53 -49.25 -7.24
C ALA A 65 -2.49 -50.51 -6.34
N VAL A 66 -1.41 -50.68 -5.58
CA VAL A 66 -1.13 -51.88 -4.79
C VAL A 66 -0.63 -51.54 -3.41
N GLN A 67 -0.93 -52.42 -2.46
CA GLN A 67 -0.26 -52.54 -1.17
C GLN A 67 0.49 -53.87 -1.13
N LEU A 68 1.79 -53.81 -0.86
CA LEU A 68 2.67 -54.97 -0.80
C LEU A 68 3.23 -55.11 0.61
N THR A 69 3.05 -56.27 1.23
CA THR A 69 3.68 -56.61 2.51
C THR A 69 4.74 -57.67 2.30
N GLY A 70 5.90 -57.54 2.94
CA GLY A 70 7.01 -58.47 2.74
C GLY A 70 8.21 -58.22 3.64
N SER A 71 9.32 -58.88 3.30
CA SER A 71 10.62 -58.70 3.98
C SER A 71 11.55 -57.86 3.12
N TRP A 72 12.14 -56.82 3.69
CA TRP A 72 13.08 -55.93 3.02
C TRP A 72 14.50 -56.48 3.15
N THR A 73 15.04 -57.06 2.09
CA THR A 73 16.32 -57.79 2.10
C THR A 73 17.36 -57.11 1.21
N PRO A 74 18.67 -57.33 1.45
CA PRO A 74 19.70 -57.07 0.45
C PRO A 74 19.34 -57.78 -0.86
N SER A 75 19.50 -57.07 -1.98
CA SER A 75 19.18 -57.61 -3.29
C SER A 75 20.20 -58.65 -3.71
N GLN A 76 19.74 -59.76 -4.30
CA GLN A 76 20.64 -60.73 -4.93
C GLN A 76 21.13 -60.25 -6.30
N GLY A 77 20.42 -59.31 -6.93
CA GLY A 77 20.80 -58.70 -8.20
C GLY A 77 21.65 -57.45 -8.00
N GLY A 78 22.74 -57.30 -8.76
CA GLY A 78 23.67 -56.17 -8.63
C GLY A 78 23.16 -54.80 -9.14
N LYS A 79 21.91 -54.68 -9.56
CA LYS A 79 21.33 -53.43 -10.10
C LYS A 79 20.68 -52.54 -9.03
N GLN A 80 20.38 -53.08 -7.86
CA GLN A 80 19.76 -52.37 -6.74
C GLN A 80 20.36 -52.87 -5.43
N ALA A 81 20.41 -52.03 -4.40
CA ALA A 81 21.00 -52.42 -3.12
C ALA A 81 20.09 -53.37 -2.31
N ARG A 82 18.77 -53.16 -2.38
CA ARG A 82 17.76 -53.89 -1.61
C ARG A 82 16.51 -54.13 -2.44
N GLU A 83 15.74 -55.14 -2.07
CA GLU A 83 14.48 -55.52 -2.72
C GLU A 83 13.47 -56.03 -1.68
N LEU A 84 12.18 -55.93 -2.02
CA LEU A 84 11.09 -56.40 -1.17
C LEU A 84 10.68 -57.82 -1.60
N GLN A 85 10.92 -58.80 -0.73
CA GLN A 85 10.42 -60.17 -0.90
C GLN A 85 8.97 -60.22 -0.44
N VAL A 86 8.03 -60.25 -1.38
CA VAL A 86 6.61 -60.02 -1.10
C VAL A 86 5.94 -61.29 -0.56
N SER A 87 5.33 -61.18 0.62
CA SER A 87 4.49 -62.22 1.21
C SER A 87 3.02 -62.05 0.82
N ARG A 88 2.52 -60.81 0.77
CA ARG A 88 1.12 -60.49 0.47
C ARG A 88 1.04 -59.34 -0.54
N VAL A 89 0.15 -59.50 -1.51
CA VAL A 89 -0.23 -58.46 -2.48
C VAL A 89 -1.70 -58.15 -2.28
N GLU A 90 -2.02 -56.87 -2.14
CA GLU A 90 -3.38 -56.36 -2.13
C GLU A 90 -3.54 -55.35 -3.26
N LEU A 91 -4.51 -55.62 -4.16
CA LEU A 91 -4.79 -54.78 -5.31
C LEU A 91 -5.87 -53.77 -4.92
N LEU A 92 -5.45 -52.52 -4.68
CA LEU A 92 -6.33 -51.44 -4.24
C LEU A 92 -7.09 -50.79 -5.40
N GLY A 93 -6.48 -50.77 -6.59
CA GLY A 93 -7.10 -50.20 -7.78
C GLY A 93 -6.56 -50.85 -9.05
N GLN A 94 -7.47 -51.38 -9.86
CA GLN A 94 -7.14 -51.97 -11.17
C GLN A 94 -6.87 -50.88 -12.20
N ASN A 95 -5.91 -51.12 -13.08
CA ASN A 95 -5.69 -50.30 -14.26
C ASN A 95 -5.60 -51.19 -15.52
N HIS A 96 -6.21 -50.78 -16.61
CA HIS A 96 -6.08 -51.48 -17.89
C HIS A 96 -5.01 -50.77 -18.72
N ALA A 97 -3.90 -51.45 -18.99
CA ALA A 97 -2.74 -50.84 -19.63
C ALA A 97 -3.03 -50.34 -21.06
N GLU A 98 -3.94 -50.99 -21.78
CA GLU A 98 -4.31 -50.66 -23.17
C GLU A 98 -5.12 -49.36 -23.27
N SER A 99 -6.03 -49.12 -22.32
CA SER A 99 -6.88 -47.93 -22.29
C SER A 99 -6.23 -46.74 -21.56
N ASN A 100 -5.04 -46.91 -20.99
CA ASN A 100 -4.36 -45.84 -20.26
C ASN A 100 -3.73 -44.84 -21.24
N PRO A 101 -4.12 -43.54 -21.21
CA PRO A 101 -3.55 -42.52 -22.10
C PRO A 101 -2.02 -42.40 -21.95
N VAL A 102 -1.52 -42.57 -20.71
CA VAL A 102 -0.08 -42.51 -20.42
C VAL A 102 0.48 -43.92 -20.36
N GLN A 103 0.82 -44.47 -21.51
CA GLN A 103 1.47 -45.77 -21.65
C GLN A 103 2.94 -45.74 -21.15
N PRO A 104 3.54 -46.89 -20.78
CA PRO A 104 4.94 -47.00 -20.36
C PRO A 104 5.93 -46.90 -21.53
N LYS A 105 5.77 -45.88 -22.37
CA LYS A 105 6.62 -45.54 -23.52
C LYS A 105 6.89 -44.04 -23.51
N TYR A 106 7.90 -43.61 -24.26
CA TYR A 106 8.15 -42.18 -24.43
C TYR A 106 6.91 -41.50 -25.04
N GLN A 107 6.57 -40.33 -24.50
CA GLN A 107 5.49 -39.48 -24.97
C GLN A 107 6.07 -38.09 -25.19
N THR A 108 5.69 -37.43 -26.26
CA THR A 108 6.17 -36.07 -26.54
C THR A 108 5.60 -35.09 -25.51
N PRO A 109 6.32 -33.99 -25.19
CA PRO A 109 5.82 -32.94 -24.31
C PRO A 109 4.46 -32.39 -24.77
N GLU A 110 4.24 -32.25 -26.08
CA GLU A 110 3.00 -31.75 -26.70
C GLU A 110 1.82 -32.66 -26.35
N TYR A 111 1.98 -33.98 -26.47
CA TYR A 111 0.94 -34.93 -26.08
C TYR A 111 0.66 -34.85 -24.58
N LEU A 112 1.70 -34.76 -23.75
CA LEU A 112 1.54 -34.68 -22.30
C LEU A 112 0.82 -33.39 -21.84
N ARG A 113 0.90 -32.29 -22.61
CA ARG A 113 0.13 -31.07 -22.37
C ARG A 113 -1.38 -31.27 -22.60
N THR A 114 -1.80 -32.25 -23.43
CA THR A 114 -3.22 -32.59 -23.63
C THR A 114 -3.84 -33.39 -22.47
N VAL A 115 -3.01 -34.00 -21.61
CA VAL A 115 -3.44 -34.81 -20.46
C VAL A 115 -2.82 -34.31 -19.14
N PRO A 116 -3.07 -33.04 -18.75
CA PRO A 116 -2.37 -32.40 -17.63
C PRO A 116 -2.64 -33.06 -16.27
N HIS A 117 -3.76 -33.75 -16.12
CA HIS A 117 -4.15 -34.47 -14.89
C HIS A 117 -3.40 -35.80 -14.72
N LEU A 118 -2.87 -36.40 -15.80
CA LEU A 118 -2.12 -37.68 -15.75
C LEU A 118 -0.62 -37.48 -15.92
N ARG A 119 -0.16 -36.42 -16.60
CA ARG A 119 1.27 -36.16 -16.81
C ARG A 119 2.12 -36.19 -15.52
N PRO A 120 1.63 -35.74 -14.33
CA PRO A 120 2.44 -35.77 -13.11
C PRO A 120 2.72 -37.18 -12.60
N ARG A 121 1.99 -38.19 -13.08
CA ARG A 121 2.27 -39.59 -12.73
C ARG A 121 3.60 -40.05 -13.31
N ILE A 122 4.13 -39.42 -14.34
CA ILE A 122 5.44 -39.76 -14.93
C ILE A 122 6.55 -39.35 -13.95
N PRO A 123 7.57 -40.19 -13.67
CA PRO A 123 8.61 -39.89 -12.68
C PRO A 123 9.33 -38.56 -12.88
N SER A 124 9.65 -38.18 -14.12
CA SER A 124 10.29 -36.90 -14.44
C SER A 124 9.40 -35.69 -14.11
N ASN A 125 8.09 -35.77 -14.38
CA ASN A 125 7.14 -34.70 -14.06
C ASN A 125 6.83 -34.65 -12.56
N ALA A 126 6.77 -35.80 -11.88
CA ALA A 126 6.66 -35.87 -10.42
C ALA A 126 7.88 -35.22 -9.73
N LEU A 127 9.07 -35.40 -10.31
CA LEU A 127 10.28 -34.72 -9.84
C LEU A 127 10.17 -33.20 -9.96
N LEU A 128 9.63 -32.68 -11.07
CA LEU A 128 9.40 -31.24 -11.24
C LEU A 128 8.41 -30.68 -10.19
N LEU A 129 7.36 -31.43 -9.84
CA LEU A 129 6.45 -31.04 -8.76
C LEU A 129 7.15 -30.98 -7.40
N ARG A 130 7.96 -31.99 -7.07
CA ARG A 130 8.76 -32.00 -5.84
C ARG A 130 9.78 -30.88 -5.82
N LEU A 131 10.43 -30.59 -6.96
CA LEU A 131 11.36 -29.48 -7.12
C LEU A 131 10.66 -28.15 -6.85
N ARG A 132 9.51 -27.89 -7.47
CA ARG A 132 8.74 -26.66 -7.22
C ARG A 132 8.37 -26.51 -5.75
N SER A 133 7.86 -27.57 -5.12
CA SER A 133 7.52 -27.56 -3.69
C SER A 133 8.74 -27.28 -2.81
N GLN A 134 9.89 -27.86 -3.15
CA GLN A 134 11.12 -27.67 -2.39
C GLN A 134 11.66 -26.24 -2.53
N VAL A 135 11.67 -25.69 -3.74
CA VAL A 135 12.09 -24.30 -3.99
C VAL A 135 11.21 -23.31 -3.21
N ILE A 136 9.88 -23.50 -3.21
CA ILE A 136 8.96 -22.65 -2.44
C ILE A 136 9.26 -22.73 -0.93
N SER A 137 9.53 -23.93 -0.41
CA SER A 137 9.90 -24.11 1.01
C SER A 137 11.22 -23.40 1.34
N THR A 138 12.22 -23.47 0.45
CA THR A 138 13.51 -22.79 0.64
C THR A 138 13.36 -21.27 0.61
N LEU A 139 12.57 -20.74 -0.32
CA LEU A 139 12.28 -19.31 -0.42
C LEU A 139 11.55 -18.82 0.84
N THR A 140 10.54 -19.56 1.30
CA THR A 140 9.81 -19.23 2.53
C THR A 140 10.76 -19.16 3.72
N GLN A 141 11.66 -20.14 3.87
CA GLN A 141 12.66 -20.16 4.94
C GLN A 141 13.70 -19.03 4.79
N PHE A 142 14.09 -18.68 3.57
CA PHE A 142 15.01 -17.57 3.31
C PHE A 142 14.42 -16.24 3.78
N PHE A 143 13.16 -15.96 3.42
CA PHE A 143 12.46 -14.74 3.82
C PHE A 143 12.20 -14.69 5.33
N ASP A 144 11.80 -15.81 5.94
CA ASP A 144 11.62 -15.93 7.40
C ASP A 144 12.92 -15.61 8.16
N ASN A 145 14.06 -16.11 7.70
CA ASN A 145 15.38 -15.81 8.28
C ASN A 145 15.83 -14.35 8.12
N GLN A 146 15.17 -13.57 7.26
CA GLN A 146 15.48 -12.16 6.96
C GLN A 146 14.38 -11.21 7.49
N ASP A 147 13.53 -11.71 8.40
CA ASP A 147 12.42 -11.00 9.04
C ASP A 147 11.35 -10.46 8.07
N PHE A 148 11.18 -11.12 6.92
CA PHE A 148 10.11 -10.76 5.98
C PHE A 148 8.77 -11.35 6.38
N VAL A 149 7.72 -10.53 6.33
CA VAL A 149 6.35 -10.97 6.56
C VAL A 149 5.73 -11.44 5.24
N GLN A 150 5.27 -12.69 5.17
CA GLN A 150 4.50 -13.16 4.03
C GLN A 150 3.12 -12.49 4.03
N THR A 151 2.71 -11.93 2.90
CA THR A 151 1.42 -11.25 2.78
C THR A 151 0.64 -11.77 1.56
N HIS A 152 -0.66 -11.48 1.54
CA HIS A 152 -1.52 -11.78 0.41
C HIS A 152 -2.16 -10.49 -0.09
N THR A 153 -1.96 -10.21 -1.37
CA THR A 153 -2.46 -9.03 -2.04
C THR A 153 -3.70 -9.38 -2.88
N PRO A 154 -4.56 -8.39 -3.18
CA PRO A 154 -5.73 -8.62 -4.02
C PRO A 154 -5.35 -9.07 -5.43
N ILE A 155 -5.98 -10.15 -5.91
CA ILE A 155 -5.87 -10.59 -7.31
C ILE A 155 -6.76 -9.75 -8.23
N ILE A 156 -7.93 -9.33 -7.72
CA ILE A 156 -8.87 -8.47 -8.44
C ILE A 156 -8.52 -7.02 -8.12
N THR A 157 -8.15 -6.26 -9.14
CA THR A 157 -7.65 -4.88 -9.00
C THR A 157 -8.39 -3.91 -9.93
N SER A 158 -8.34 -2.62 -9.64
CA SER A 158 -8.77 -1.55 -10.56
C SER A 158 -7.62 -0.88 -11.31
N SER A 159 -6.39 -1.28 -11.02
CA SER A 159 -5.19 -0.73 -11.62
C SER A 159 -4.44 -1.82 -12.41
N ASP A 160 -3.83 -1.41 -13.51
CA ASP A 160 -2.95 -2.21 -14.35
C ASP A 160 -1.50 -2.24 -13.85
N CYS A 161 -1.17 -1.58 -12.71
CA CYS A 161 0.14 -1.51 -12.04
C CYS A 161 1.29 -0.88 -12.86
N GLU A 162 1.43 -1.25 -14.13
CA GLU A 162 2.54 -0.90 -15.03
C GLU A 162 2.14 0.15 -16.08
N GLY A 163 0.84 0.48 -16.25
CA GLY A 163 0.35 1.55 -17.11
C GLY A 163 0.39 1.28 -18.63
N ALA A 164 0.79 0.08 -19.07
CA ALA A 164 1.07 -0.21 -20.49
C ALA A 164 0.65 -1.61 -20.98
N GLY A 165 0.14 -2.48 -20.09
CA GLY A 165 -0.12 -3.90 -20.41
C GLY A 165 -1.57 -4.20 -20.81
N GLU A 166 -1.78 -5.16 -21.70
CA GLU A 166 -3.10 -5.77 -21.90
C GLU A 166 -3.50 -6.54 -20.63
N VAL A 167 -4.60 -6.14 -19.99
CA VAL A 167 -5.12 -6.76 -18.75
C VAL A 167 -6.41 -7.56 -18.99
N PHE A 168 -6.56 -8.68 -18.30
CA PHE A 168 -7.83 -9.43 -18.31
C PHE A 168 -8.90 -8.66 -17.56
N THR A 169 -9.99 -8.31 -18.25
CA THR A 169 -11.14 -7.62 -17.65
C THR A 169 -12.17 -8.62 -17.13
N LEU A 170 -12.63 -8.40 -15.89
CA LEU A 170 -13.65 -9.22 -15.25
C LEU A 170 -15.05 -8.67 -15.55
N SER A 171 -15.92 -9.54 -16.08
CA SER A 171 -17.36 -9.28 -16.22
C SER A 171 -18.13 -10.33 -15.44
N ALA A 172 -19.11 -9.90 -14.64
CA ALA A 172 -20.00 -10.79 -13.90
C ALA A 172 -21.31 -11.08 -14.62
N ASN A 173 -21.64 -10.31 -15.66
CA ASN A 173 -22.90 -10.46 -16.38
C ASN A 173 -22.76 -11.56 -17.41
N ASP A 174 -23.67 -12.55 -17.31
CA ASP A 174 -23.77 -13.69 -18.22
C ASP A 174 -23.67 -13.25 -19.68
N ALA A 175 -22.92 -14.02 -20.46
CA ALA A 175 -22.92 -14.03 -21.92
C ALA A 175 -24.31 -14.32 -22.57
N LYS A 176 -25.41 -14.25 -21.80
CA LYS A 176 -26.81 -14.40 -22.25
C LYS A 176 -27.51 -13.07 -22.56
N GLN A 177 -26.86 -11.92 -22.36
CA GLN A 177 -27.41 -10.59 -22.71
C GLN A 177 -26.88 -10.01 -24.03
N SER A 178 -26.05 -10.74 -24.79
CA SER A 178 -25.52 -10.26 -26.08
C SER A 178 -26.54 -10.28 -27.24
N ASP A 179 -27.75 -10.79 -27.03
CA ASP A 179 -28.81 -10.84 -28.06
C ASP A 179 -29.87 -9.73 -27.94
N ARG A 180 -29.69 -8.73 -27.06
CA ARG A 180 -30.54 -7.53 -27.11
C ARG A 180 -30.01 -6.57 -28.17
N ALA A 181 -30.71 -6.60 -29.30
CA ALA A 181 -30.56 -5.72 -30.45
C ALA A 181 -30.25 -4.26 -30.05
N THR A 182 -29.20 -3.74 -30.67
CA THR A 182 -28.84 -2.32 -30.71
C THR A 182 -30.03 -1.45 -31.08
N THR A 183 -30.54 -0.65 -30.13
CA THR A 183 -31.30 0.57 -30.45
C THR A 183 -30.32 1.73 -30.64
N PRO A 184 -30.56 2.67 -31.59
CA PRO A 184 -29.58 3.70 -31.97
C PRO A 184 -29.36 4.81 -30.94
N GLU A 185 -30.07 4.81 -29.81
CA GLU A 185 -30.03 5.91 -28.83
C GLU A 185 -30.12 5.35 -27.41
N GLY A 186 -29.01 5.38 -26.67
CA GLY A 186 -29.00 5.08 -25.24
C GLY A 186 -27.76 4.30 -24.80
N LYS A 187 -26.92 4.93 -23.96
CA LYS A 187 -25.85 4.26 -23.22
C LYS A 187 -26.46 3.17 -22.34
N ASP A 188 -26.46 1.93 -22.78
CA ASP A 188 -26.65 0.79 -21.89
C ASP A 188 -25.46 0.75 -20.92
N SER A 189 -25.69 1.21 -19.69
CA SER A 189 -24.71 1.08 -18.62
C SER A 189 -24.56 -0.40 -18.28
N ILE A 190 -23.47 -1.02 -18.73
CA ILE A 190 -23.08 -2.34 -18.27
C ILE A 190 -22.96 -2.28 -16.74
N GLU A 191 -23.89 -2.93 -16.03
CA GLU A 191 -23.84 -2.99 -14.57
C GLU A 191 -22.68 -3.91 -14.16
N HIS A 192 -21.54 -3.31 -13.80
CA HIS A 192 -20.39 -4.06 -13.28
C HIS A 192 -20.67 -4.52 -11.84
N PHE A 193 -20.35 -5.77 -11.51
CA PHE A 193 -20.51 -6.33 -10.15
C PHE A 193 -19.82 -5.49 -9.06
N PHE A 194 -18.64 -4.94 -9.38
CA PHE A 194 -17.88 -4.08 -8.48
C PHE A 194 -18.15 -2.58 -8.69
N ARG A 195 -19.24 -2.21 -9.36
CA ARG A 195 -19.64 -0.82 -9.72
C ARG A 195 -18.66 -0.08 -10.65
N SER A 196 -17.46 -0.60 -10.82
CA SER A 196 -16.43 -0.17 -11.77
C SER A 196 -15.90 -1.40 -12.52
N PRO A 197 -15.26 -1.23 -13.69
CA PRO A 197 -14.46 -2.29 -14.28
C PRO A 197 -13.37 -2.74 -13.30
N LYS A 198 -13.10 -4.04 -13.27
CA LYS A 198 -12.03 -4.67 -12.50
C LYS A 198 -11.25 -5.61 -13.39
N TYR A 199 -9.99 -5.80 -13.04
CA TYR A 199 -9.02 -6.54 -13.81
C TYR A 199 -8.35 -7.61 -12.95
N LEU A 200 -7.77 -8.61 -13.59
CA LEU A 200 -6.81 -9.49 -12.92
C LEU A 200 -5.46 -8.80 -12.83
N THR A 201 -4.82 -8.91 -11.68
CA THR A 201 -3.57 -8.21 -11.40
C THR A 201 -2.41 -8.71 -12.25
N VAL A 202 -1.61 -7.77 -12.76
CA VAL A 202 -0.33 -8.07 -13.44
C VAL A 202 0.82 -8.20 -12.43
N SER A 203 0.70 -7.54 -11.27
CA SER A 203 1.73 -7.46 -10.23
C SER A 203 1.10 -7.06 -8.89
N ALA A 204 1.61 -7.59 -7.78
CA ALA A 204 1.20 -7.22 -6.43
C ALA A 204 1.90 -5.96 -5.91
N GLN A 205 2.90 -5.44 -6.63
CA GLN A 205 3.87 -4.45 -6.16
C GLN A 205 3.24 -3.26 -5.43
N LEU A 206 2.30 -2.54 -6.05
CA LEU A 206 1.71 -1.33 -5.44
C LEU A 206 1.03 -1.62 -4.08
N HIS A 207 0.48 -2.83 -3.92
CA HIS A 207 -0.11 -3.24 -2.64
C HIS A 207 0.96 -3.62 -1.63
N LEU A 208 2.07 -4.24 -2.07
CA LEU A 208 3.20 -4.55 -1.20
C LEU A 208 3.85 -3.29 -0.66
N GLU A 209 3.97 -2.22 -1.47
CA GLU A 209 4.51 -0.92 -1.01
C GLU A 209 3.70 -0.37 0.17
N ALA A 210 2.37 -0.45 0.11
CA ALA A 210 1.49 -0.04 1.21
C ALA A 210 1.66 -0.93 2.46
N LEU A 211 1.78 -2.26 2.28
CA LEU A 211 1.95 -3.20 3.38
C LEU A 211 3.34 -3.12 4.02
N ALA A 212 4.38 -2.85 3.23
CA ALA A 212 5.76 -2.67 3.69
C ALA A 212 5.86 -1.52 4.69
N GLN A 213 5.10 -0.44 4.50
CA GLN A 213 5.09 0.67 5.47
C GLN A 213 4.61 0.28 6.87
N ALA A 214 3.87 -0.83 7.00
CA ALA A 214 3.40 -1.32 8.30
C ALA A 214 4.40 -2.22 9.02
N VAL A 215 5.21 -2.99 8.27
CA VAL A 215 6.05 -4.08 8.84
C VAL A 215 7.48 -4.11 8.29
N ASP A 216 7.93 -3.03 7.63
CA ASP A 216 9.22 -2.85 6.98
C ASP A 216 9.46 -3.75 5.75
N ARG A 217 9.32 -5.07 5.92
CA ARG A 217 9.71 -6.08 4.94
C ARG A 217 8.56 -7.03 4.65
N VAL A 218 8.13 -7.09 3.40
CA VAL A 218 7.03 -7.95 2.97
C VAL A 218 7.39 -8.73 1.72
N TRP A 219 6.80 -9.92 1.58
CA TRP A 219 6.90 -10.68 0.34
C TRP A 219 5.59 -11.43 0.06
N THR A 220 5.39 -11.78 -1.20
CA THR A 220 4.27 -12.59 -1.66
C THR A 220 4.70 -13.55 -2.76
N LEU A 221 3.98 -14.66 -2.87
CA LEU A 221 4.03 -15.56 -4.02
C LEU A 221 2.59 -15.68 -4.54
N SER A 222 2.24 -14.81 -5.49
CA SER A 222 0.86 -14.64 -5.96
C SER A 222 0.72 -15.03 -7.42
N PRO A 223 -0.44 -15.59 -7.84
CA PRO A 223 -0.75 -15.67 -9.25
C PRO A 223 -0.89 -14.27 -9.86
N THR A 224 -0.30 -14.09 -11.03
CA THR A 224 -0.32 -12.86 -11.84
C THR A 224 -0.74 -13.22 -13.26
N PHE A 225 -1.34 -12.25 -13.95
CA PHE A 225 -1.97 -12.48 -15.23
C PHE A 225 -1.51 -11.46 -16.25
N ARG A 226 -1.16 -11.91 -17.46
CA ARG A 226 -0.83 -11.04 -18.60
C ARG A 226 -1.69 -11.44 -19.80
N ALA A 227 -2.40 -10.48 -20.39
CA ALA A 227 -3.31 -10.76 -21.50
C ALA A 227 -2.65 -10.58 -22.87
N GLU A 228 -1.33 -10.36 -22.91
CA GLU A 228 -0.57 -10.22 -24.14
C GLU A 228 -0.73 -11.45 -25.07
N ARG A 229 -0.97 -11.20 -26.35
CA ARG A 229 -1.08 -12.26 -27.36
C ARG A 229 0.30 -12.75 -27.82
N SER A 230 1.02 -13.39 -26.89
CA SER A 230 2.36 -13.90 -27.12
C SER A 230 2.40 -15.42 -26.95
N ASP A 231 2.33 -16.16 -28.07
CA ASP A 231 2.45 -17.62 -28.08
C ASP A 231 3.91 -18.04 -28.29
N THR A 232 4.70 -17.94 -27.22
CA THR A 232 6.11 -18.36 -27.21
C THR A 232 6.34 -19.41 -26.12
N PRO A 233 7.43 -20.21 -26.20
CA PRO A 233 7.75 -21.20 -25.18
C PRO A 233 8.01 -20.64 -23.77
N ARG A 234 8.13 -19.31 -23.62
CA ARG A 234 8.46 -18.64 -22.35
C ARG A 234 7.30 -17.83 -21.75
N HIS A 235 6.25 -17.54 -22.51
CA HIS A 235 5.13 -16.73 -22.03
C HIS A 235 3.98 -17.61 -21.52
N LEU A 236 3.39 -17.20 -20.41
CA LEU A 236 2.18 -17.78 -19.83
C LEU A 236 1.21 -16.64 -19.51
N SER A 237 -0.08 -16.84 -19.80
CA SER A 237 -1.11 -15.87 -19.41
C SER A 237 -1.41 -15.89 -17.91
N GLU A 238 -1.13 -17.00 -17.24
CA GLU A 238 -1.20 -17.16 -15.78
C GLU A 238 0.12 -17.77 -15.30
N PHE A 239 0.78 -17.08 -14.37
CA PHE A 239 2.00 -17.54 -13.73
C PHE A 239 2.06 -17.08 -12.29
N TYR A 240 3.05 -17.56 -11.52
CA TYR A 240 3.24 -17.14 -10.14
C TYR A 240 4.43 -16.20 -10.08
N MET A 241 4.21 -15.00 -9.56
CA MET A 241 5.25 -14.01 -9.32
C MET A 241 5.65 -14.03 -7.85
N LEU A 242 6.96 -14.02 -7.61
CA LEU A 242 7.51 -13.77 -6.29
C LEU A 242 7.92 -12.31 -6.24
N GLU A 243 7.30 -11.56 -5.34
CA GLU A 243 7.50 -10.12 -5.22
C GLU A 243 7.82 -9.81 -3.75
N ALA A 244 8.82 -8.98 -3.51
CA ALA A 244 9.26 -8.59 -2.18
C ALA A 244 9.54 -7.09 -2.16
N GLU A 245 9.17 -6.44 -1.07
CA GLU A 245 9.32 -5.01 -0.87
C GLU A 245 9.98 -4.74 0.48
N VAL A 246 10.91 -3.78 0.50
CA VAL A 246 11.74 -3.45 1.67
C VAL A 246 11.72 -1.95 1.87
N CYS A 247 11.29 -1.50 3.04
CA CYS A 247 11.39 -0.11 3.42
C CYS A 247 12.83 0.25 3.84
N PHE A 248 13.15 1.54 3.79
CA PHE A 248 14.45 2.10 4.21
C PHE A 248 15.69 1.58 3.47
N ALA A 249 15.53 0.97 2.29
CA ALA A 249 16.65 0.71 1.40
C ALA A 249 17.25 2.04 0.93
N ASN A 250 18.56 2.23 1.15
CA ASN A 250 19.23 3.50 0.81
C ASN A 250 19.66 3.56 -0.67
N ASP A 251 19.94 2.40 -1.24
CA ASP A 251 20.43 2.27 -2.61
C ASP A 251 20.00 0.93 -3.21
N MET A 252 20.15 0.83 -4.53
CA MET A 252 19.84 -0.38 -5.28
C MET A 252 20.77 -1.55 -4.95
N THR A 253 21.98 -1.30 -4.41
CA THR A 253 22.94 -2.33 -4.02
C THR A 253 22.32 -3.26 -2.99
N GLN A 254 21.63 -2.72 -1.98
CA GLN A 254 20.96 -3.53 -0.95
C GLN A 254 19.90 -4.47 -1.53
N ILE A 255 19.16 -4.03 -2.56
CA ILE A 255 18.14 -4.84 -3.22
C ILE A 255 18.80 -5.92 -4.10
N MET A 256 19.86 -5.57 -4.84
CA MET A 256 20.63 -6.54 -5.63
C MET A 256 21.28 -7.60 -4.73
N ASP A 257 21.84 -7.21 -3.58
CA ASP A 257 22.43 -8.12 -2.59
C ASP A 257 21.38 -9.10 -2.04
N LEU A 258 20.15 -8.63 -1.79
CA LEU A 258 19.04 -9.48 -1.35
C LEU A 258 18.67 -10.53 -2.40
N VAL A 259 18.53 -10.12 -3.68
CA VAL A 259 18.22 -11.04 -4.79
C VAL A 259 19.33 -12.07 -4.98
N GLU A 260 20.58 -11.62 -4.92
CA GLU A 260 21.76 -12.48 -5.02
C GLU A 260 21.80 -13.50 -3.87
N ALA A 261 21.60 -13.05 -2.63
CA ALA A 261 21.54 -13.93 -1.47
C ALA A 261 20.39 -14.95 -1.56
N MET A 262 19.21 -14.53 -2.03
CA MET A 262 18.05 -15.40 -2.22
C MET A 262 18.34 -16.53 -3.21
N LEU A 263 18.82 -16.18 -4.40
CA LEU A 263 19.10 -17.14 -5.46
C LEU A 263 20.29 -18.04 -5.13
N ARG A 264 21.31 -17.52 -4.45
CA ARG A 264 22.43 -18.31 -3.92
C ARG A 264 21.96 -19.33 -2.89
N ALA A 265 21.06 -18.93 -1.97
CA ALA A 265 20.47 -19.84 -0.99
C ALA A 265 19.68 -20.97 -1.66
N VAL A 266 18.87 -20.64 -2.67
CA VAL A 266 18.13 -21.63 -3.47
C VAL A 266 19.08 -22.58 -4.19
N ALA A 267 20.09 -22.06 -4.91
CA ALA A 267 21.06 -22.88 -5.63
C ALA A 267 21.85 -23.80 -4.70
N GLY A 268 22.36 -23.28 -3.58
CA GLY A 268 23.10 -24.06 -2.58
C GLY A 268 22.25 -25.18 -1.98
N TYR A 269 21.00 -24.89 -1.64
CA TYR A 269 20.08 -25.90 -1.10
C TYR A 269 19.72 -26.95 -2.15
N LEU A 270 19.48 -26.55 -3.41
CA LEU A 270 19.17 -27.48 -4.49
C LEU A 270 20.33 -28.45 -4.75
N VAL A 271 21.58 -27.95 -4.79
CA VAL A 271 22.78 -28.78 -4.95
C VAL A 271 22.89 -29.84 -3.85
N ALA A 272 22.62 -29.48 -2.59
CA ALA A 272 22.66 -30.40 -1.45
C ALA A 272 21.43 -31.32 -1.35
N SER A 273 20.33 -30.97 -2.02
CA SER A 273 19.05 -31.66 -1.87
C SER A 273 18.97 -32.99 -2.59
N ARG A 274 18.17 -33.92 -2.04
CA ARG A 274 17.78 -35.17 -2.71
C ARG A 274 17.16 -34.93 -4.09
N VAL A 275 16.27 -33.94 -4.21
CA VAL A 275 15.56 -33.64 -5.46
C VAL A 275 16.53 -33.11 -6.52
N GLY A 276 17.48 -32.25 -6.13
CA GLY A 276 18.53 -31.77 -7.04
C GLY A 276 19.44 -32.91 -7.52
N GLN A 277 19.82 -33.83 -6.64
CA GLN A 277 20.58 -35.02 -7.03
C GLN A 277 19.79 -35.94 -7.97
N GLU A 278 18.51 -36.19 -7.69
CA GLU A 278 17.63 -36.96 -8.58
C GLU A 278 17.47 -36.30 -9.96
N LEU A 279 17.47 -34.96 -10.03
CA LEU A 279 17.44 -34.22 -11.29
C LEU A 279 18.73 -34.38 -12.08
N LEU A 280 19.89 -34.29 -11.43
CA LEU A 280 21.18 -34.52 -12.07
C LEU A 280 21.31 -35.95 -12.59
N GLU A 281 20.93 -36.95 -11.79
CA GLU A 281 20.92 -38.35 -12.20
C GLU A 281 20.00 -38.59 -13.41
N LEU A 282 18.79 -38.01 -13.40
CA LEU A 282 17.85 -38.12 -14.51
C LEU A 282 18.48 -37.61 -15.82
N ARG A 283 19.17 -36.47 -15.77
CA ARG A 283 19.85 -35.86 -16.92
C ARG A 283 21.12 -36.60 -17.36
N GLN A 284 21.75 -37.39 -16.49
CA GLN A 284 22.86 -38.28 -16.84
C GLN A 284 22.38 -39.55 -17.53
N SER A 285 21.24 -40.09 -17.07
CA SER A 285 20.71 -41.38 -17.52
C SER A 285 20.06 -41.35 -18.92
N THR A 286 19.72 -40.15 -19.43
CA THR A 286 19.17 -39.92 -20.77
C THR A 286 20.25 -40.06 -21.85
N HIS A 287 20.79 -41.26 -22.03
CA HIS A 287 21.62 -41.65 -23.17
C HIS A 287 20.79 -42.20 -24.35
N ASP A 288 19.47 -42.36 -24.21
CA ASP A 288 18.59 -42.80 -25.30
C ASP A 288 18.43 -41.70 -26.37
N GLU A 289 18.78 -42.03 -27.60
CA GLU A 289 18.99 -41.14 -28.75
C GLU A 289 17.75 -40.36 -29.24
N ARG A 290 16.55 -40.59 -28.67
CA ARG A 290 15.28 -40.03 -29.20
C ARG A 290 14.68 -38.86 -28.42
N GLY A 291 15.31 -38.44 -27.31
CA GLY A 291 14.81 -37.35 -26.44
C GLY A 291 15.84 -36.25 -26.16
N LYS A 292 16.92 -36.18 -26.95
CA LYS A 292 18.08 -35.29 -26.70
C LYS A 292 17.84 -33.81 -27.04
N GLU A 293 16.90 -33.47 -27.92
CA GLU A 293 16.84 -32.10 -28.47
C GLU A 293 16.34 -31.05 -27.47
N ASP A 294 15.46 -31.40 -26.53
CA ASP A 294 14.79 -30.40 -25.68
C ASP A 294 15.37 -30.26 -24.26
N THR A 295 16.48 -30.95 -23.94
CA THR A 295 16.94 -31.01 -22.55
C THR A 295 18.43 -30.75 -22.36
N VAL A 296 18.75 -29.92 -21.37
CA VAL A 296 20.13 -29.57 -21.04
C VAL A 296 20.87 -30.75 -20.37
N PRO A 297 22.12 -31.03 -20.76
CA PRO A 297 22.95 -32.04 -20.10
C PRO A 297 23.16 -31.76 -18.62
N ALA A 298 23.41 -32.83 -17.84
CA ALA A 298 23.67 -32.69 -16.41
C ALA A 298 24.86 -31.78 -16.08
N GLU A 299 25.89 -31.77 -16.92
CA GLU A 299 27.08 -30.94 -16.73
C GLU A 299 26.77 -29.45 -16.87
N VAL A 300 25.99 -29.09 -17.90
CA VAL A 300 25.52 -27.71 -18.10
C VAL A 300 24.64 -27.26 -16.92
N LEU A 301 23.78 -28.15 -16.41
CA LEU A 301 22.94 -27.84 -15.25
C LEU A 301 23.77 -27.58 -13.98
N ARG A 302 24.82 -28.38 -13.74
CA ARG A 302 25.74 -28.16 -12.61
C ARG A 302 26.48 -26.83 -12.76
N GLN A 303 26.98 -26.54 -13.96
CA GLN A 303 27.67 -25.28 -14.23
C GLN A 303 26.76 -24.08 -13.92
N ARG A 304 25.48 -24.14 -14.30
CA ARG A 304 24.51 -23.08 -13.96
C ARG A 304 24.30 -22.94 -12.46
N TRP A 305 24.15 -24.05 -11.73
CA TRP A 305 23.99 -24.00 -10.28
C TRP A 305 25.24 -23.48 -9.58
N HIS A 306 26.44 -23.81 -10.09
CA HIS A 306 27.69 -23.24 -9.59
C HIS A 306 27.83 -21.75 -9.92
N GLY A 307 27.41 -21.31 -11.11
CA GLY A 307 27.34 -19.90 -11.48
C GLY A 307 26.36 -19.10 -10.61
N MET A 308 25.19 -19.67 -10.29
CA MET A 308 24.25 -19.06 -9.33
C MET A 308 24.77 -19.11 -7.88
N ALA A 309 25.63 -20.06 -7.54
CA ALA A 309 26.22 -20.15 -6.20
C ALA A 309 27.49 -19.27 -6.05
N SER A 310 28.03 -18.71 -7.14
CA SER A 310 29.24 -17.88 -7.13
C SER A 310 29.04 -16.60 -6.34
N GLN A 311 30.13 -16.01 -5.85
CA GLN A 311 30.10 -14.83 -4.97
C GLN A 311 30.02 -13.49 -5.70
N ASP A 312 30.55 -13.38 -6.91
CA ASP A 312 30.72 -12.10 -7.60
C ASP A 312 29.97 -12.08 -8.92
N TRP A 313 28.72 -11.61 -8.89
CA TRP A 313 27.94 -11.38 -10.11
C TRP A 313 28.27 -10.01 -10.68
N PRO A 314 28.64 -9.89 -11.97
CA PRO A 314 28.90 -8.58 -12.56
C PRO A 314 27.67 -7.67 -12.45
N ARG A 315 27.91 -6.40 -12.13
CA ARG A 315 26.89 -5.35 -12.09
C ARG A 315 27.35 -4.26 -13.04
N ILE A 316 26.64 -4.09 -14.15
CA ILE A 316 26.97 -3.12 -15.19
C ILE A 316 25.79 -2.18 -15.41
N THR A 317 26.06 -0.96 -15.87
CA THR A 317 25.01 -0.03 -16.28
C THR A 317 24.48 -0.39 -17.67
N TYR A 318 23.28 0.09 -18.00
CA TYR A 318 22.67 -0.05 -19.31
C TYR A 318 23.57 0.53 -20.41
N HIS A 319 24.21 1.67 -20.12
CA HIS A 319 25.15 2.30 -21.02
C HIS A 319 26.35 1.39 -21.33
N GLU A 320 26.99 0.86 -20.29
CA GLU A 320 28.10 -0.09 -20.43
C GLU A 320 27.66 -1.36 -21.16
N ALA A 321 26.45 -1.86 -20.90
CA ALA A 321 25.90 -3.02 -21.59
C ALA A 321 25.80 -2.78 -23.11
N VAL A 322 25.25 -1.64 -23.53
CA VAL A 322 25.14 -1.26 -24.95
C VAL A 322 26.53 -1.04 -25.56
N GLU A 323 27.48 -0.44 -24.84
CA GLU A 323 28.87 -0.28 -25.31
C GLU A 323 29.52 -1.64 -25.56
N ARG A 324 29.42 -2.60 -24.63
CA ARG A 324 29.97 -3.96 -24.80
C ARG A 324 29.37 -4.69 -26.00
N LEU A 325 28.07 -4.53 -26.24
CA LEU A 325 27.40 -5.11 -27.41
C LEU A 325 27.90 -4.50 -28.73
N ARG A 326 28.15 -3.18 -28.75
CA ARG A 326 28.71 -2.46 -29.90
C ARG A 326 30.17 -2.85 -30.16
N GLU A 327 30.97 -2.98 -29.11
CA GLU A 327 32.35 -3.45 -29.20
C GLU A 327 32.42 -4.85 -29.78
N ALA A 328 31.59 -5.78 -29.30
CA ALA A 328 31.52 -7.15 -29.82
C ALA A 328 31.12 -7.20 -31.30
N THR A 329 30.19 -6.32 -31.70
CA THR A 329 29.80 -6.17 -33.11
C THR A 329 30.95 -5.60 -33.95
N THR A 330 31.68 -4.62 -33.42
CA THR A 330 32.80 -3.96 -34.12
C THR A 330 34.02 -4.89 -34.25
N ASN A 331 34.26 -5.74 -33.25
CA ASN A 331 35.33 -6.74 -33.23
C ASN A 331 35.01 -7.99 -34.06
N ASN A 332 33.83 -8.05 -34.71
CA ASN A 332 33.31 -9.22 -35.42
C ASN A 332 33.21 -10.49 -34.55
N GLU A 333 32.93 -10.34 -33.25
CA GLU A 333 32.70 -11.47 -32.34
C GLU A 333 31.30 -12.06 -32.52
N VAL A 334 30.31 -11.22 -32.82
CA VAL A 334 28.91 -11.60 -33.01
C VAL A 334 28.22 -10.64 -33.97
N VAL A 335 27.22 -11.14 -34.70
CA VAL A 335 26.33 -10.32 -35.54
C VAL A 335 24.94 -10.43 -34.96
N PHE A 336 24.42 -9.32 -34.45
CA PHE A 336 23.05 -9.22 -33.95
C PHE A 336 22.07 -8.90 -35.08
N GLU A 337 20.87 -9.47 -35.02
CA GLU A 337 19.79 -9.15 -35.95
C GLU A 337 19.29 -7.72 -35.72
N PHE A 338 19.11 -7.36 -34.45
CA PHE A 338 18.76 -6.03 -33.99
C PHE A 338 20.03 -5.30 -33.55
N LYS A 339 20.22 -4.06 -34.00
CA LYS A 339 21.43 -3.31 -33.62
C LYS A 339 21.24 -2.71 -32.22
N PRO A 340 22.23 -2.83 -31.31
CA PRO A 340 22.14 -2.26 -29.98
C PRO A 340 22.21 -0.72 -30.02
N THR A 341 21.10 -0.07 -29.70
CA THR A 341 21.00 1.39 -29.53
C THR A 341 20.78 1.75 -28.06
N LEU A 342 21.04 3.02 -27.70
CA LEU A 342 20.75 3.51 -26.34
C LEU A 342 19.25 3.83 -26.16
N GLU A 343 18.51 4.00 -27.26
CA GLU A 343 17.11 4.42 -27.26
C GLU A 343 16.16 3.21 -27.22
N ASP A 344 16.51 2.12 -27.89
CA ASP A 344 15.72 0.88 -27.92
C ASP A 344 16.03 0.01 -26.70
N GLY A 345 15.08 -0.81 -26.25
CA GLY A 345 15.32 -1.79 -25.18
C GLY A 345 16.21 -2.95 -25.62
N LEU A 346 16.82 -3.64 -24.65
CA LEU A 346 17.57 -4.87 -24.93
C LEU A 346 16.63 -5.95 -25.50
N GLN A 347 17.11 -6.66 -26.51
CA GLN A 347 16.43 -7.81 -27.09
C GLN A 347 16.97 -9.10 -26.49
N ALA A 348 16.22 -10.19 -26.62
CA ALA A 348 16.61 -11.48 -26.06
C ALA A 348 17.99 -11.98 -26.54
N GLU A 349 18.42 -11.62 -27.77
CA GLU A 349 19.76 -11.94 -28.26
C GLU A 349 20.87 -11.16 -27.56
N HIS A 350 20.63 -9.88 -27.25
CA HIS A 350 21.53 -9.00 -26.51
C HIS A 350 21.72 -9.51 -25.08
N GLU A 351 20.60 -9.80 -24.40
CA GLU A 351 20.58 -10.29 -23.03
C GLU A 351 21.31 -11.63 -22.89
N ARG A 352 21.07 -12.55 -23.85
CA ARG A 352 21.74 -13.85 -23.88
C ARG A 352 23.24 -13.70 -24.07
N TRP A 353 23.67 -12.80 -24.95
CA TRP A 353 25.09 -12.55 -25.16
C TRP A 353 25.75 -11.93 -23.92
N LEU A 354 25.11 -10.94 -23.28
CA LEU A 354 25.62 -10.32 -22.04
C LEU A 354 25.79 -11.36 -20.92
N ALA A 355 24.78 -12.18 -20.67
CA ALA A 355 24.84 -13.21 -19.64
C ALA A 355 25.93 -14.28 -19.92
N THR A 356 26.17 -14.59 -21.20
CA THR A 356 27.16 -15.62 -21.59
C THR A 356 28.59 -15.07 -21.57
N SER A 357 28.81 -13.93 -22.24
CA SER A 357 30.13 -13.36 -22.48
C SER A 357 30.64 -12.54 -21.30
N VAL A 358 29.78 -11.70 -20.70
CA VAL A 358 30.16 -10.83 -19.57
C VAL A 358 30.00 -11.57 -18.25
N GLY A 359 28.89 -12.29 -18.08
CA GLY A 359 28.63 -13.10 -16.88
C GLY A 359 29.52 -14.33 -16.73
N GLN A 360 30.20 -14.77 -17.81
CA GLN A 360 31.04 -15.97 -17.85
C GLN A 360 30.32 -17.23 -17.30
N GLY A 361 29.01 -17.33 -17.53
CA GLY A 361 28.16 -18.40 -17.02
C GLY A 361 27.55 -18.15 -15.63
N SER A 362 27.86 -17.03 -14.98
CA SER A 362 27.14 -16.52 -13.80
C SER A 362 26.06 -15.50 -14.22
N PRO A 363 25.04 -15.25 -13.36
CA PRO A 363 24.11 -14.15 -13.57
C PRO A 363 24.79 -12.78 -13.64
N ILE A 364 24.17 -11.82 -14.33
CA ILE A 364 24.64 -10.44 -14.46
C ILE A 364 23.49 -9.47 -14.19
N PHE A 365 23.76 -8.42 -13.41
CA PHE A 365 22.85 -7.30 -13.24
C PHE A 365 23.13 -6.24 -14.31
N VAL A 366 22.10 -5.83 -15.03
CA VAL A 366 22.10 -4.62 -15.86
C VAL A 366 21.28 -3.57 -15.13
N THR A 367 21.83 -2.37 -14.94
CA THR A 367 21.30 -1.32 -14.06
C THR A 367 21.09 -0.01 -14.79
N ASP A 368 20.33 0.93 -14.23
CA ASP A 368 20.21 2.32 -14.73
C ASP A 368 19.62 2.41 -16.17
N TYR A 369 18.44 1.84 -16.40
CA TYR A 369 17.77 1.92 -17.70
C TYR A 369 17.18 3.31 -17.98
N PRO A 370 16.97 3.69 -19.26
CA PRO A 370 16.32 4.95 -19.63
C PRO A 370 14.88 5.07 -19.10
N VAL A 371 14.49 6.24 -18.60
CA VAL A 371 13.14 6.54 -18.07
C VAL A 371 12.02 6.19 -19.05
N ALA A 372 12.25 6.39 -20.35
CA ALA A 372 11.25 6.12 -21.39
C ALA A 372 10.82 4.64 -21.43
N GLN A 373 11.74 3.72 -21.12
CA GLN A 373 11.54 2.27 -21.24
C GLN A 373 10.98 1.61 -19.97
N LYS A 374 10.91 2.34 -18.86
CA LYS A 374 10.54 1.79 -17.56
C LYS A 374 9.24 2.40 -16.99
N PRO A 375 8.56 1.71 -16.05
CA PRO A 375 7.33 2.18 -15.42
C PRO A 375 7.49 3.47 -14.60
N PHE A 376 6.36 4.13 -14.30
CA PHE A 376 6.31 5.43 -13.63
C PHE A 376 6.79 5.43 -12.17
N TYR A 377 6.77 4.28 -11.49
CA TYR A 377 7.04 4.17 -10.05
C TYR A 377 8.54 4.08 -9.69
N MET A 378 9.44 4.09 -10.69
CA MET A 378 10.88 3.93 -10.46
C MET A 378 11.55 5.29 -10.19
N SER A 379 12.37 5.38 -9.15
CA SER A 379 13.10 6.62 -8.83
C SER A 379 14.24 6.89 -9.83
N PRO A 380 14.57 8.14 -10.15
CA PRO A 380 15.75 8.52 -10.92
C PRO A 380 17.06 7.95 -10.36
N SER A 381 17.99 7.61 -11.25
CA SER A 381 19.34 7.15 -10.88
C SER A 381 20.15 8.26 -10.20
N THR A 382 20.93 7.89 -9.19
CA THR A 382 21.88 8.79 -8.49
C THR A 382 23.33 8.67 -9.01
N SER A 383 23.59 7.74 -9.93
CA SER A 383 24.93 7.47 -10.46
C SER A 383 25.50 8.65 -11.26
N THR A 384 26.72 9.07 -10.90
CA THR A 384 27.48 10.17 -11.54
C THR A 384 27.97 9.87 -12.96
N ALA A 385 27.66 8.69 -13.51
CA ALA A 385 27.96 8.35 -14.91
C ALA A 385 27.27 9.28 -15.93
N ASN A 386 26.24 10.03 -15.49
CA ASN A 386 25.47 10.97 -16.33
C ASN A 386 26.16 12.32 -16.61
N SER A 387 27.47 12.46 -16.40
CA SER A 387 28.21 13.70 -16.69
C SER A 387 28.45 13.98 -18.18
N LYS A 388 27.98 13.12 -19.09
CA LYS A 388 28.12 13.29 -20.55
C LYS A 388 26.82 13.00 -21.32
N GLY A 389 25.77 13.77 -21.06
CA GLY A 389 24.76 14.10 -22.07
C GLY A 389 23.86 12.99 -22.60
N THR A 390 23.54 11.97 -21.80
CA THR A 390 22.59 10.91 -22.18
C THR A 390 21.37 10.91 -21.26
N SER A 391 20.20 10.67 -21.85
CA SER A 391 18.86 10.43 -21.27
C SER A 391 18.78 10.19 -19.76
N ASP A 392 17.83 10.85 -19.09
CA ASP A 392 17.48 10.56 -17.70
C ASP A 392 17.25 9.04 -17.50
N THR A 393 17.97 8.43 -16.56
CA THR A 393 17.90 7.01 -16.20
C THR A 393 17.18 6.82 -14.86
N VAL A 394 16.62 5.63 -14.64
CA VAL A 394 15.99 5.23 -13.37
C VAL A 394 16.81 4.16 -12.64
N ALA A 395 16.80 4.22 -11.31
CA ALA A 395 17.46 3.27 -10.43
C ALA A 395 16.70 1.93 -10.41
N CYS A 396 16.90 1.15 -11.47
CA CYS A 396 16.36 -0.19 -11.64
C CYS A 396 17.44 -1.18 -12.08
N PHE A 397 17.15 -2.46 -11.94
CA PHE A 397 17.97 -3.54 -12.44
C PHE A 397 17.14 -4.63 -13.09
N ASP A 398 17.72 -5.26 -14.10
CA ASP A 398 17.28 -6.53 -14.66
C ASP A 398 18.40 -7.56 -14.43
N LEU A 399 18.07 -8.69 -13.80
CA LEU A 399 18.98 -9.81 -13.57
C LEU A 399 18.88 -10.78 -14.73
N LEU A 400 19.93 -10.84 -15.53
CA LEU A 400 20.02 -11.71 -16.70
C LEU A 400 20.75 -13.01 -16.33
N VAL A 401 20.17 -14.14 -16.73
CA VAL A 401 20.79 -15.46 -16.60
C VAL A 401 21.02 -16.10 -17.98
N PRO A 402 22.06 -16.93 -18.14
CA PRO A 402 22.36 -17.55 -19.42
C PRO A 402 21.17 -18.30 -20.02
N GLU A 403 20.96 -18.13 -21.33
CA GLU A 403 19.88 -18.71 -22.17
C GLU A 403 18.44 -18.26 -21.87
N LEU A 404 18.05 -18.13 -20.60
CA LEU A 404 16.69 -17.72 -20.20
C LEU A 404 16.45 -16.22 -20.43
N CYS A 405 17.52 -15.42 -20.33
CA CYS A 405 17.53 -13.97 -20.29
C CYS A 405 17.07 -13.41 -18.93
N GLU A 406 16.15 -12.46 -18.89
CA GLU A 406 15.65 -11.86 -17.65
C GLU A 406 15.03 -12.92 -16.72
N LEU A 407 15.53 -12.99 -15.48
CA LEU A 407 15.00 -13.84 -14.41
C LEU A 407 14.26 -13.03 -13.33
N ALA A 408 14.75 -11.84 -13.02
CA ALA A 408 14.17 -10.95 -12.02
C ALA A 408 14.42 -9.50 -12.39
N GLY A 409 13.41 -8.65 -12.18
CA GLY A 409 13.52 -7.20 -12.28
C GLY A 409 13.25 -6.54 -10.93
N GLY A 410 13.81 -5.37 -10.71
CA GLY A 410 13.58 -4.59 -9.49
C GLY A 410 14.00 -3.14 -9.63
N SER A 411 13.56 -2.30 -8.69
CA SER A 411 13.88 -0.87 -8.71
C SER A 411 13.75 -0.24 -7.34
N MET A 412 14.46 0.87 -7.15
CA MET A 412 14.13 1.83 -6.11
C MET A 412 12.83 2.55 -6.46
N ARG A 413 11.95 2.74 -5.46
CA ARG A 413 10.64 3.38 -5.64
C ARG A 413 10.76 4.90 -5.55
N GLU A 414 10.00 5.61 -6.40
CA GLU A 414 9.90 7.07 -6.31
C GLU A 414 9.06 7.46 -5.10
N TYR A 415 9.72 7.94 -4.06
CA TYR A 415 9.11 8.33 -2.79
C TYR A 415 8.73 9.81 -2.72
N ARG A 416 9.17 10.64 -3.69
CA ARG A 416 8.88 12.07 -3.70
C ARG A 416 7.56 12.32 -4.41
N SER A 417 6.62 12.93 -3.69
CA SER A 417 5.24 13.06 -4.12
C SER A 417 5.09 13.80 -5.45
N GLN A 418 5.83 14.89 -5.66
CA GLN A 418 5.67 15.71 -6.87
C GLN A 418 6.22 14.98 -8.10
N GLU A 419 7.43 14.44 -8.01
CA GLU A 419 8.08 13.70 -9.07
C GLU A 419 7.28 12.44 -9.45
N LEU A 420 6.68 11.75 -8.48
CA LEU A 420 5.79 10.62 -8.72
C LEU A 420 4.55 11.03 -9.51
N LEU A 421 3.88 12.11 -9.11
CA LEU A 421 2.69 12.63 -9.80
C LEU A 421 3.02 13.07 -11.23
N ASP A 422 4.17 13.71 -11.43
CA ASP A 422 4.63 14.13 -12.75
C ASP A 422 4.98 12.93 -13.63
N ALA A 423 5.60 11.89 -13.08
CA ALA A 423 5.83 10.62 -13.77
C ALA A 423 4.51 9.93 -14.16
N MET A 424 3.53 9.87 -13.25
CA MET A 424 2.20 9.32 -13.50
C MET A 424 1.46 10.08 -14.61
N LYS A 425 1.53 11.41 -14.62
CA LYS A 425 0.97 12.25 -15.71
C LYS A 425 1.66 11.95 -17.04
N SER A 426 2.99 11.87 -17.06
CA SER A 426 3.76 11.62 -18.29
C SER A 426 3.44 10.27 -18.94
N LYS A 427 3.11 9.26 -18.13
CA LYS A 427 2.76 7.89 -18.58
C LYS A 427 1.25 7.69 -18.76
N GLY A 428 0.43 8.73 -18.54
CA GLY A 428 -1.02 8.65 -18.73
C GLY A 428 -1.78 7.84 -17.66
N VAL A 429 -1.19 7.63 -16.49
CA VAL A 429 -1.76 6.83 -15.39
C VAL A 429 -2.38 7.72 -14.29
N ALA A 430 -2.22 9.05 -14.38
CA ALA A 430 -2.80 10.01 -13.44
C ALA A 430 -4.35 9.97 -13.45
N GLY A 431 -4.96 9.88 -12.26
CA GLY A 431 -6.42 9.85 -12.09
C GLY A 431 -7.10 8.48 -12.27
N ASN A 432 -6.35 7.41 -12.53
CA ASN A 432 -6.88 6.04 -12.73
C ASN A 432 -7.09 5.27 -11.40
N ASN A 433 -7.90 5.79 -10.47
CA ASN A 433 -8.19 5.13 -9.18
C ASN A 433 -6.93 4.77 -8.34
N LEU A 434 -5.82 5.51 -8.52
CA LEU A 434 -4.57 5.32 -7.78
C LEU A 434 -4.41 6.30 -6.60
N GLU A 435 -5.48 6.99 -6.19
CA GLU A 435 -5.47 7.94 -5.07
C GLU A 435 -4.92 7.32 -3.76
N CYS A 436 -5.14 6.02 -3.55
CA CYS A 436 -4.57 5.30 -2.40
C CYS A 436 -3.05 5.19 -2.47
N TYR A 437 -2.48 5.01 -3.66
CA TYR A 437 -1.05 4.92 -3.89
C TYR A 437 -0.39 6.30 -3.84
N GLU A 438 -1.04 7.33 -4.40
CA GLU A 438 -0.62 8.73 -4.32
C GLU A 438 -0.50 9.23 -2.87
N SER A 439 -1.20 8.60 -1.93
CA SER A 439 -1.20 8.97 -0.51
C SER A 439 -0.05 8.34 0.31
N LEU A 440 0.73 7.42 -0.28
CA LEU A 440 1.81 6.70 0.40
C LEU A 440 3.06 7.56 0.71
N PRO A 441 3.49 8.52 -0.15
CA PRO A 441 4.59 9.42 0.17
C PRO A 441 4.32 10.25 1.45
N PRO A 442 5.29 10.35 2.37
CA PRO A 442 5.11 11.08 3.64
C PRO A 442 4.98 12.61 3.48
N ASN A 443 5.15 13.13 2.26
CA ASN A 443 5.23 14.56 1.98
C ASN A 443 4.05 15.03 1.14
N PHE A 444 2.87 15.08 1.76
CA PHE A 444 1.86 16.04 1.32
C PHE A 444 2.44 17.45 1.51
N SER A 445 2.38 18.28 0.48
CA SER A 445 2.84 19.67 0.53
C SER A 445 2.31 20.37 1.79
N LEU A 446 3.22 20.80 2.69
CA LEU A 446 2.89 21.60 3.87
C LEU A 446 2.09 22.85 3.45
N ALA A 447 2.40 23.43 2.29
CA ALA A 447 1.69 24.56 1.72
C ALA A 447 0.24 24.20 1.31
N ALA A 448 0.01 23.02 0.73
CA ALA A 448 -1.33 22.54 0.39
C ALA A 448 -2.19 22.29 1.64
N ASN A 449 -1.59 21.70 2.69
CA ASN A 449 -2.26 21.53 3.98
C ASN A 449 -2.56 22.89 4.66
N MET A 450 -1.63 23.84 4.59
CA MET A 450 -1.83 25.21 5.10
C MET A 450 -2.91 25.97 4.33
N ALA A 451 -2.94 25.84 3.00
CA ALA A 451 -3.93 26.49 2.14
C ALA A 451 -5.34 25.90 2.33
N ALA A 452 -5.45 24.56 2.40
CA ALA A 452 -6.70 23.88 2.68
C ALA A 452 -7.23 24.21 4.09
N GLY A 453 -6.35 24.23 5.11
CA GLY A 453 -6.71 24.65 6.47
C GLY A 453 -7.13 26.12 6.57
N ALA A 454 -6.43 27.02 5.89
CA ALA A 454 -6.79 28.45 5.84
C ALA A 454 -8.14 28.67 5.13
N PHE A 455 -8.39 27.97 4.03
CA PHE A 455 -9.68 28.04 3.33
C PHE A 455 -10.83 27.52 4.20
N ALA A 456 -10.65 26.38 4.87
CA ALA A 456 -11.64 25.82 5.77
C ALA A 456 -12.01 26.79 6.90
N GLY A 457 -11.01 27.40 7.55
CA GLY A 457 -11.23 28.40 8.60
C GLY A 457 -11.91 29.68 8.09
N ILE A 458 -11.57 30.16 6.88
CA ILE A 458 -12.23 31.31 6.26
C ILE A 458 -13.69 30.99 5.91
N ALA A 459 -13.96 29.81 5.35
CA ALA A 459 -15.30 29.38 4.97
C ALA A 459 -16.20 29.21 6.21
N GLU A 460 -15.69 28.56 7.26
CA GLU A 460 -16.39 28.38 8.53
C GLU A 460 -16.80 29.73 9.13
N HIS A 461 -15.83 30.63 9.32
CA HIS A 461 -16.08 31.94 9.92
C HIS A 461 -16.97 32.85 9.07
N SER A 462 -16.95 32.71 7.74
CA SER A 462 -17.77 33.52 6.83
C SER A 462 -19.24 33.09 6.83
N VAL A 463 -19.50 31.78 6.84
CA VAL A 463 -20.87 31.22 6.87
C VAL A 463 -21.51 31.43 8.24
N MET A 464 -20.75 31.26 9.32
CA MET A 464 -21.26 31.40 10.69
C MET A 464 -21.36 32.85 11.19
N TYR A 465 -20.85 33.82 10.41
CA TYR A 465 -20.73 35.22 10.79
C TYR A 465 -22.05 35.87 11.29
N PRO A 466 -23.23 35.66 10.66
CA PRO A 466 -24.48 36.27 11.12
C PRO A 466 -24.92 35.82 12.52
N ILE A 467 -24.66 34.57 12.87
CA ILE A 467 -25.02 34.01 14.18
C ILE A 467 -24.01 34.47 15.23
N ASP A 468 -22.75 34.62 14.86
CA ASP A 468 -21.69 35.23 15.66
C ASP A 468 -22.00 36.68 16.03
N LEU A 469 -22.45 37.50 15.07
CA LEU A 469 -22.87 38.88 15.32
C LEU A 469 -24.02 38.93 16.34
N LEU A 470 -24.96 37.99 16.21
CA LEU A 470 -26.09 37.89 17.11
C LEU A 470 -25.65 37.54 18.54
N LYS A 471 -24.75 36.56 18.68
CA LYS A 471 -24.13 36.19 19.95
C LYS A 471 -23.46 37.40 20.60
N THR A 472 -22.60 38.12 19.88
CA THR A 472 -21.89 39.30 20.40
C THR A 472 -22.86 40.36 20.93
N ARG A 473 -23.88 40.74 20.15
CA ARG A 473 -24.89 41.73 20.58
C ARG A 473 -25.71 41.25 21.77
N MET A 474 -26.03 39.97 21.79
CA MET A 474 -26.73 39.37 22.92
C MET A 474 -25.86 39.30 24.17
N GLN A 475 -24.53 39.39 24.12
CA GLN A 475 -23.63 39.32 25.28
C GLN A 475 -23.19 40.68 25.84
N VAL A 476 -23.47 41.78 25.16
CA VAL A 476 -23.09 43.13 25.61
C VAL A 476 -23.94 43.58 26.80
N VAL A 477 -23.31 43.98 27.89
CA VAL A 477 -23.95 44.54 29.09
C VAL A 477 -24.55 45.92 28.74
N ASN A 478 -25.85 46.11 29.00
CA ASN A 478 -26.73 47.21 28.56
C ASN A 478 -27.14 47.19 27.06
N PRO A 479 -28.10 46.32 26.65
CA PRO A 479 -28.77 46.49 25.35
C PRO A 479 -29.64 47.76 25.37
N THR A 480 -29.55 48.59 24.33
CA THR A 480 -30.44 49.73 24.11
C THR A 480 -31.92 49.27 24.16
N PRO A 481 -32.88 50.07 24.68
CA PRO A 481 -34.25 49.61 24.97
C PRO A 481 -35.04 48.99 23.79
N ALA A 482 -34.60 49.22 22.55
CA ALA A 482 -35.20 48.66 21.34
C ALA A 482 -34.76 47.21 21.00
N ALA A 483 -33.85 46.61 21.77
CA ALA A 483 -33.15 45.37 21.42
C ALA A 483 -33.43 44.18 22.38
N VAL A 484 -34.69 43.96 22.77
CA VAL A 484 -35.06 42.74 23.52
C VAL A 484 -35.27 41.59 22.52
N TYR A 485 -34.22 40.82 22.30
CA TYR A 485 -34.26 39.65 21.41
C TYR A 485 -34.81 38.42 22.15
N THR A 486 -36.00 37.95 21.75
CA THR A 486 -36.62 36.75 22.36
C THR A 486 -36.12 35.42 21.75
N GLY A 487 -35.48 35.46 20.58
CA GLY A 487 -34.90 34.28 19.91
C GLY A 487 -34.09 34.63 18.65
N ILE A 488 -33.35 33.64 18.10
CA ILE A 488 -32.39 33.82 16.99
C ILE A 488 -33.08 34.36 15.72
N GLY A 489 -34.19 33.75 15.30
CA GLY A 489 -34.92 34.18 14.10
C GLY A 489 -35.55 35.57 14.23
N ASN A 490 -36.09 35.90 15.41
CA ASN A 490 -36.63 37.24 15.70
C ASN A 490 -35.52 38.29 15.66
N ALA A 491 -34.35 37.97 16.22
CA ALA A 491 -33.22 38.88 16.24
C ALA A 491 -32.64 39.15 14.84
N ILE A 492 -32.52 38.13 14.00
CA ILE A 492 -32.13 38.29 12.58
C ILE A 492 -33.13 39.18 11.83
N ALA A 493 -34.43 38.91 11.97
CA ALA A 493 -35.48 39.69 11.32
C ALA A 493 -35.51 41.15 11.80
N THR A 494 -35.29 41.37 13.10
CA THR A 494 -35.25 42.71 13.70
C THR A 494 -34.04 43.51 13.23
N ILE A 495 -32.85 42.91 13.20
CA ILE A 495 -31.62 43.56 12.72
C ILE A 495 -31.72 43.86 11.23
N SER A 496 -32.19 42.90 10.43
CA SER A 496 -32.34 43.10 8.98
C SER A 496 -33.33 44.21 8.63
N ARG A 497 -34.40 44.38 9.43
CA ARG A 497 -35.39 45.46 9.24
C ARG A 497 -34.90 46.82 9.75
N ALA A 498 -34.15 46.85 10.85
CA ALA A 498 -33.71 48.09 11.48
C ALA A 498 -32.41 48.67 10.88
N GLU A 499 -31.48 47.82 10.43
CA GLU A 499 -30.12 48.21 10.02
C GLU A 499 -29.77 47.78 8.58
N GLY A 500 -30.65 47.01 7.93
CA GLY A 500 -30.46 46.45 6.59
C GLY A 500 -29.82 45.04 6.60
N GLY A 501 -30.11 44.24 5.57
CA GLY A 501 -29.65 42.83 5.51
C GLY A 501 -28.13 42.64 5.52
N MET A 502 -27.38 43.58 4.94
CA MET A 502 -25.91 43.58 4.96
C MET A 502 -25.32 43.91 6.34
N ALA A 503 -26.14 44.39 7.29
CA ALA A 503 -25.69 44.65 8.66
C ALA A 503 -25.23 43.36 9.36
N LEU A 504 -25.80 42.21 8.99
CA LEU A 504 -25.44 40.89 9.53
C LEU A 504 -24.01 40.46 9.17
N TRP A 505 -23.41 41.02 8.12
CA TRP A 505 -22.03 40.75 7.68
C TRP A 505 -21.03 41.87 8.03
N ARG A 506 -21.45 42.89 8.78
CA ARG A 506 -20.56 43.99 9.18
C ARG A 506 -19.41 43.49 10.05
N GLY A 507 -18.18 43.62 9.54
CA GLY A 507 -16.94 43.19 10.20
C GLY A 507 -16.39 41.84 9.75
N VAL A 508 -17.07 41.13 8.83
CA VAL A 508 -16.61 39.82 8.31
C VAL A 508 -15.23 39.88 7.68
N SER A 509 -14.91 40.99 7.01
CA SER A 509 -13.60 41.22 6.40
C SER A 509 -12.46 41.24 7.42
N SER A 510 -12.71 41.64 8.68
CA SER A 510 -11.69 41.57 9.75
C SER A 510 -11.33 40.13 10.10
N VAL A 511 -12.30 39.22 10.01
CA VAL A 511 -12.11 37.79 10.31
C VAL A 511 -11.44 37.09 9.15
N VAL A 512 -11.84 37.38 7.91
CA VAL A 512 -11.21 36.81 6.71
C VAL A 512 -9.72 37.17 6.63
N VAL A 513 -9.38 38.44 6.89
CA VAL A 513 -7.99 38.92 6.87
C VAL A 513 -7.17 38.34 8.03
N GLY A 514 -7.79 38.09 9.20
CA GLY A 514 -7.11 37.52 10.36
C GLY A 514 -6.97 36.00 10.34
N ALA A 515 -7.97 35.28 9.82
CA ALA A 515 -8.07 33.83 9.93
C ALA A 515 -6.99 33.09 9.14
N GLY A 516 -6.75 33.45 7.88
CA GLY A 516 -5.75 32.76 7.04
C GLY A 516 -4.34 32.78 7.67
N PRO A 517 -3.78 33.96 7.99
CA PRO A 517 -2.46 34.04 8.62
C PRO A 517 -2.43 33.45 10.04
N ALA A 518 -3.51 33.52 10.82
CA ALA A 518 -3.58 32.88 12.14
C ALA A 518 -3.43 31.35 12.05
N HIS A 519 -4.04 30.71 11.06
CA HIS A 519 -3.90 29.27 10.82
C HIS A 519 -2.48 28.92 10.32
N ALA A 520 -1.89 29.78 9.47
CA ALA A 520 -0.50 29.61 9.05
C ALA A 520 0.47 29.66 10.26
N VAL A 521 0.27 30.62 11.17
CA VAL A 521 1.04 30.73 12.42
C VAL A 521 0.83 29.51 13.31
N TYR A 522 -0.40 28.98 13.40
CA TYR A 522 -0.71 27.78 14.17
C TYR A 522 0.12 26.58 13.69
N PHE A 523 0.02 26.24 12.40
CA PHE A 523 0.71 25.07 11.84
C PHE A 523 2.24 25.23 11.84
N ALA A 524 2.75 26.41 11.51
CA ALA A 524 4.19 26.68 11.57
C ALA A 524 4.74 26.50 12.99
N THR A 525 4.05 27.04 14.00
CA THR A 525 4.45 26.90 15.40
C THR A 525 4.31 25.45 15.88
N TYR A 526 3.26 24.75 15.47
CA TYR A 526 3.05 23.34 15.80
C TYR A 526 4.23 22.48 15.32
N GLU A 527 4.62 22.62 14.06
CA GLU A 527 5.70 21.83 13.46
C GLU A 527 7.06 22.19 14.04
N MET A 528 7.37 23.48 14.20
CA MET A 528 8.62 23.93 14.83
C MET A 528 8.79 23.38 16.25
N VAL A 529 7.74 23.44 17.06
CA VAL A 529 7.78 22.96 18.45
C VAL A 529 7.82 21.43 18.50
N LYS A 530 7.10 20.75 17.59
CA LYS A 530 7.12 19.29 17.46
C LYS A 530 8.51 18.79 17.06
N GLN A 531 9.16 19.44 16.10
CA GLN A 531 10.51 19.15 15.66
C GLN A 531 11.53 19.40 16.78
N ALA A 532 11.42 20.52 17.50
CA ALA A 532 12.32 20.86 18.60
C ALA A 532 12.23 19.89 19.79
N MET A 533 11.08 19.24 20.02
CA MET A 533 10.89 18.23 21.08
C MET A 533 11.11 16.78 20.62
N GLY A 534 11.61 16.57 19.40
CA GLY A 534 11.88 15.22 18.88
C GLY A 534 10.63 14.42 18.54
N GLY A 535 9.47 15.08 18.34
CA GLY A 535 8.20 14.43 18.00
C GLY A 535 8.13 13.84 16.57
N ASN A 536 9.21 13.97 15.78
CA ASN A 536 9.38 13.32 14.48
C ASN A 536 10.27 12.05 14.57
N ALA A 537 10.69 11.66 15.78
CA ALA A 537 11.30 10.35 16.02
C ALA A 537 10.23 9.24 16.06
N SER A 538 10.64 7.99 15.83
CA SER A 538 9.74 6.83 15.83
C SER A 538 9.17 6.57 17.24
N GLY A 539 7.85 6.74 17.39
CA GLY A 539 7.13 6.47 18.63
C GLY A 539 5.93 7.38 18.86
N HIS A 540 5.02 6.97 19.76
CA HIS A 540 3.94 7.84 20.22
C HIS A 540 4.47 8.83 21.26
N HIS A 541 4.56 10.11 20.90
CA HIS A 541 5.01 11.19 21.78
C HIS A 541 3.85 12.13 22.16
N PRO A 542 2.93 11.70 23.06
CA PRO A 542 1.74 12.47 23.41
C PRO A 542 2.07 13.81 24.09
N ILE A 543 3.17 13.84 24.86
CA ILE A 543 3.65 15.07 25.50
C ILE A 543 4.08 16.06 24.43
N ALA A 544 4.88 15.64 23.45
CA ALA A 544 5.35 16.52 22.40
C ALA A 544 4.19 17.12 21.60
N ALA A 545 3.22 16.30 21.18
CA ALA A 545 2.01 16.75 20.49
C ALA A 545 1.17 17.73 21.33
N ALA A 546 1.00 17.46 22.64
CA ALA A 546 0.25 18.33 23.53
C ALA A 546 0.92 19.71 23.74
N SER A 547 2.24 19.74 23.97
CA SER A 547 2.98 21.01 24.08
C SER A 547 3.06 21.76 22.76
N SER A 548 3.20 21.08 21.61
CA SER A 548 3.14 21.70 20.29
C SER A 548 1.78 22.33 20.02
N GLY A 549 0.69 21.63 20.33
CA GLY A 549 -0.68 22.15 20.23
C GLY A 549 -0.91 23.37 21.13
N ALA A 550 -0.40 23.34 22.37
CA ALA A 550 -0.51 24.46 23.30
C ALA A 550 0.26 25.71 22.80
N CYS A 551 1.52 25.54 22.38
CA CYS A 551 2.34 26.63 21.84
C CYS A 551 1.73 27.21 20.54
N ALA A 552 1.24 26.34 19.65
CA ALA A 552 0.56 26.73 18.42
C ALA A 552 -0.70 27.57 18.68
N THR A 553 -1.52 27.13 19.65
CA THR A 553 -2.73 27.87 20.05
C THR A 553 -2.38 29.24 20.61
N ILE A 554 -1.35 29.34 21.47
CA ILE A 554 -0.90 30.61 22.06
C ILE A 554 -0.45 31.60 20.98
N ALA A 555 0.37 31.13 20.03
CA ALA A 555 0.90 31.95 18.94
C ALA A 555 -0.19 32.39 17.94
N SER A 556 -1.08 31.46 17.58
CA SER A 556 -2.21 31.74 16.67
C SER A 556 -3.20 32.73 17.30
N ASP A 557 -3.58 32.51 18.56
CA ASP A 557 -4.48 33.42 19.29
C ASP A 557 -3.85 34.80 19.48
N ALA A 558 -2.51 34.89 19.63
CA ALA A 558 -1.83 36.18 19.74
C ALA A 558 -1.99 36.99 18.44
N PHE A 559 -1.88 36.32 17.29
CA PHE A 559 -2.09 36.96 15.99
C PHE A 559 -3.56 37.33 15.76
N MET A 560 -4.50 36.45 16.14
CA MET A 560 -5.93 36.63 15.89
C MET A 560 -6.57 37.70 16.81
N ASN A 561 -6.07 37.88 18.03
CA ASN A 561 -6.72 38.71 19.05
C ASN A 561 -6.97 40.18 18.64
N PRO A 562 -6.06 40.90 17.93
CA PRO A 562 -6.34 42.24 17.41
C PRO A 562 -7.52 42.29 16.42
N PHE A 563 -7.63 41.30 15.53
CA PHE A 563 -8.71 41.19 14.56
C PHE A 563 -10.04 40.87 15.24
N ASP A 564 -10.02 40.06 16.29
CA ASP A 564 -11.16 39.77 17.17
C ASP A 564 -11.69 41.04 17.87
N VAL A 565 -10.80 41.89 18.39
CA VAL A 565 -11.18 43.16 19.04
C VAL A 565 -11.84 44.11 18.03
N ILE A 566 -11.31 44.20 16.81
CA ILE A 566 -11.89 45.03 15.74
C ILE A 566 -13.25 44.48 15.31
N LYS A 567 -13.35 43.15 15.08
CA LYS A 567 -14.61 42.44 14.77
C LYS A 567 -15.68 42.82 15.79
N GLN A 568 -15.44 42.61 17.08
CA GLN A 568 -16.47 42.79 18.09
C GLN A 568 -16.95 44.24 18.20
N ARG A 569 -16.05 45.22 18.03
CA ARG A 569 -16.42 46.65 18.05
C ARG A 569 -17.23 47.07 16.82
N MET A 570 -16.96 46.47 15.66
CA MET A 570 -17.76 46.70 14.46
C MET A 570 -19.16 46.06 14.55
N GLN A 571 -19.29 44.94 15.25
CA GLN A 571 -20.54 44.19 15.44
C GLN A 571 -21.53 44.87 16.41
N LEU A 572 -21.10 45.86 17.20
CA LEU A 572 -21.98 46.59 18.12
C LEU A 572 -23.06 47.39 17.40
N HIS A 573 -24.23 47.52 18.03
CA HIS A 573 -25.34 48.33 17.53
C HIS A 573 -24.96 49.82 17.54
N GLY A 574 -25.21 50.53 16.43
CA GLY A 574 -24.87 51.95 16.28
C GLY A 574 -23.38 52.23 16.01
N SER A 575 -22.59 51.24 15.57
CA SER A 575 -21.17 51.43 15.28
C SER A 575 -20.93 52.46 14.16
N THR A 576 -20.17 53.52 14.46
CA THR A 576 -19.82 54.59 13.49
C THR A 576 -18.70 54.19 12.52
N HIS A 577 -18.05 53.06 12.76
CA HIS A 577 -16.94 52.56 11.95
C HIS A 577 -17.42 51.96 10.62
N ARG A 578 -16.96 52.52 9.51
CA ARG A 578 -17.27 52.02 8.15
C ARG A 578 -16.23 51.03 7.62
N SER A 579 -15.00 51.05 8.13
CA SER A 579 -13.91 50.16 7.70
C SER A 579 -13.09 49.63 8.88
N ILE A 580 -12.38 48.51 8.66
CA ILE A 580 -11.46 47.89 9.63
C ILE A 580 -10.37 48.89 10.02
N VAL A 581 -9.79 49.58 9.03
CA VAL A 581 -8.69 50.53 9.21
C VAL A 581 -9.14 51.72 10.05
N ASP A 582 -10.37 52.20 9.84
CA ASP A 582 -10.91 53.30 10.65
C ASP A 582 -11.18 52.88 12.10
N CYS A 583 -11.71 51.67 12.30
CA CYS A 583 -11.87 51.09 13.63
C CYS A 583 -10.51 50.94 14.34
N ALA A 584 -9.54 50.30 13.69
CA ALA A 584 -8.20 50.11 14.22
C ALA A 584 -7.49 51.44 14.55
N ARG A 585 -7.57 52.42 13.65
CA ARG A 585 -6.99 53.75 13.85
C ARG A 585 -7.62 54.48 15.04
N GLN A 586 -8.94 54.36 15.22
CA GLN A 586 -9.64 54.98 16.34
C GLN A 586 -9.29 54.29 17.67
N VAL A 587 -9.29 52.96 17.72
CA VAL A 587 -8.88 52.20 18.92
C VAL A 587 -7.45 52.55 19.33
N TRP A 588 -6.54 52.61 18.36
CA TRP A 588 -5.16 53.00 18.59
C TRP A 588 -5.04 54.42 19.17
N ARG A 589 -5.75 55.39 18.60
CA ARG A 589 -5.70 56.79 19.06
C ARG A 589 -6.37 57.03 20.41
N THR A 590 -7.41 56.28 20.74
CA THR A 590 -8.21 56.51 21.96
C THR A 590 -7.75 55.68 23.15
N GLU A 591 -7.30 54.45 22.92
CA GLU A 591 -6.99 53.48 24.00
C GLU A 591 -5.56 52.91 23.91
N GLY A 592 -4.84 53.19 22.82
CA GLY A 592 -3.47 52.71 22.59
C GLY A 592 -3.36 51.23 22.22
N ILE A 593 -2.13 50.77 21.98
CA ILE A 593 -1.85 49.39 21.53
C ILE A 593 -2.32 48.31 22.51
N ARG A 594 -2.36 48.61 23.81
CA ARG A 594 -2.77 47.66 24.86
C ARG A 594 -4.24 47.25 24.74
N ALA A 595 -5.08 48.05 24.07
CA ALA A 595 -6.49 47.72 23.85
C ALA A 595 -6.68 46.50 22.94
N PHE A 596 -5.75 46.25 22.00
CA PHE A 596 -5.81 45.10 21.09
C PHE A 596 -5.48 43.77 21.75
N TYR A 597 -4.85 43.77 22.94
CA TYR A 597 -4.42 42.57 23.65
C TYR A 597 -5.02 42.44 25.06
N VAL A 598 -5.90 43.36 25.48
CA VAL A 598 -6.48 43.35 26.83
C VAL A 598 -7.24 42.05 27.12
N SER A 599 -7.87 41.46 26.09
CA SER A 599 -8.63 40.23 26.20
C SER A 599 -7.77 38.98 26.10
N TYR A 600 -6.52 39.07 25.69
CA TYR A 600 -5.69 37.92 25.33
C TYR A 600 -5.54 36.88 26.47
N PRO A 601 -5.26 37.27 27.73
CA PRO A 601 -5.25 36.30 28.84
C PRO A 601 -6.60 35.62 29.09
N THR A 602 -7.71 36.33 28.82
CA THR A 602 -9.07 35.79 28.96
C THR A 602 -9.42 34.87 27.79
N THR A 603 -8.94 35.20 26.58
CA THR A 603 -9.04 34.33 25.40
C THR A 603 -8.34 33.00 25.67
N LEU A 604 -7.08 33.01 26.12
CA LEU A 604 -6.35 31.78 26.46
C LEU A 604 -7.03 30.96 27.57
N ALA A 605 -7.51 31.64 28.63
CA ALA A 605 -8.24 31.00 29.72
C ALA A 605 -9.56 30.36 29.27
N MET A 606 -10.10 30.74 28.11
CA MET A 606 -11.30 30.16 27.51
C MET A 606 -10.97 29.08 26.47
N THR A 607 -10.03 29.34 25.56
CA THR A 607 -9.71 28.46 24.42
C THR A 607 -9.16 27.11 24.91
N VAL A 608 -8.25 27.13 25.90
CA VAL A 608 -7.62 25.89 26.40
C VAL A 608 -8.64 24.94 27.05
N PRO A 609 -9.50 25.38 27.99
CA PRO A 609 -10.56 24.51 28.52
C PRO A 609 -11.61 24.09 27.49
N PHE A 610 -11.94 24.97 26.53
CA PHE A 610 -12.91 24.65 25.47
C PHE A 610 -12.43 23.46 24.64
N THR A 611 -11.20 23.53 24.14
CA THR A 611 -10.58 22.47 23.33
C THR A 611 -10.47 21.16 24.11
N ALA A 612 -10.02 21.22 25.38
CA ALA A 612 -9.91 20.03 26.23
C ALA A 612 -11.28 19.35 26.47
N LEU A 613 -12.32 20.12 26.79
CA LEU A 613 -13.66 19.60 27.01
C LEU A 613 -14.28 19.05 25.72
N GLN A 614 -14.05 19.72 24.58
CA GLN A 614 -14.54 19.27 23.28
C GLN A 614 -13.93 17.92 22.89
N PHE A 615 -12.61 17.76 22.98
CA PHE A 615 -11.96 16.48 22.64
C PHE A 615 -12.37 15.36 23.60
N THR A 616 -12.42 15.63 24.91
CA THR A 616 -12.83 14.63 25.91
C THR A 616 -14.28 14.18 25.70
N ALA A 617 -15.19 15.12 25.44
CA ALA A 617 -16.59 14.81 25.17
C ALA A 617 -16.75 14.07 23.83
N TYR A 618 -16.02 14.48 22.80
CA TYR A 618 -16.03 13.83 21.49
C TYR A 618 -15.57 12.37 21.56
N GLU A 619 -14.46 12.10 22.24
CA GLU A 619 -13.91 10.74 22.40
C GLU A 619 -14.87 9.84 23.21
N SER A 620 -15.50 10.41 24.25
CA SER A 620 -16.48 9.69 25.06
C SER A 620 -17.75 9.36 24.26
N LEU A 621 -18.25 10.32 23.46
CA LEU A 621 -19.45 10.14 22.63
C LEU A 621 -19.22 9.17 21.47
N THR A 622 -18.07 9.24 20.81
CA THR A 622 -17.72 8.30 19.73
C THR A 622 -17.60 6.87 20.25
N LYS A 623 -16.98 6.64 21.42
CA LYS A 623 -16.92 5.30 22.06
C LYS A 623 -18.30 4.75 22.43
N VAL A 624 -19.23 5.60 22.86
CA VAL A 624 -20.61 5.20 23.19
C VAL A 624 -21.43 4.91 21.93
N PHE A 625 -21.31 5.72 20.89
CA PHE A 625 -22.02 5.51 19.63
C PHE A 625 -21.49 4.30 18.85
N GLN A 626 -20.19 4.03 18.89
CA GLN A 626 -19.58 2.85 18.27
C GLN A 626 -19.96 1.55 19.00
N LYS A 627 -20.15 1.56 20.32
CA LYS A 627 -20.66 0.39 21.06
C LYS A 627 -22.07 -0.06 20.65
N SER A 628 -22.84 0.81 19.99
CA SER A 628 -24.25 0.55 19.62
C SER A 628 -24.44 0.16 18.15
N ARG A 629 -23.39 0.08 17.32
CA ARG A 629 -23.50 -0.23 15.87
C ARG A 629 -22.32 -1.06 15.32
N ALA A 630 -22.55 -1.70 14.17
CA ALA A 630 -21.61 -2.60 13.49
C ALA A 630 -20.29 -1.92 13.09
N PRO A 631 -19.17 -2.68 12.98
CA PRO A 631 -17.86 -2.13 12.65
C PRO A 631 -17.83 -1.53 11.23
N GLY A 632 -17.61 -0.21 11.15
CA GLY A 632 -17.48 0.56 9.92
C GLY A 632 -17.36 2.07 10.21
N TYR A 633 -16.74 2.83 9.30
CA TYR A 633 -16.62 4.29 9.41
C TYR A 633 -17.92 4.97 8.94
N ASP A 634 -18.60 5.68 9.83
CA ASP A 634 -19.84 6.42 9.53
C ASP A 634 -19.65 7.93 9.75
N PRO A 635 -19.57 8.73 8.66
CA PRO A 635 -19.42 10.18 8.73
C PRO A 635 -20.49 10.88 9.57
N ILE A 636 -21.72 10.36 9.59
CA ILE A 636 -22.85 11.00 10.30
C ILE A 636 -22.66 10.88 11.81
N THR A 637 -22.14 9.74 12.29
CA THR A 637 -21.85 9.51 13.70
C THR A 637 -20.74 10.42 14.21
N HIS A 638 -19.70 10.64 13.41
CA HIS A 638 -18.61 11.58 13.75
C HIS A 638 -19.07 13.04 13.74
N CYS A 639 -19.89 13.45 12.76
CA CYS A 639 -20.51 14.78 12.74
C CYS A 639 -21.45 15.02 13.93
N ALA A 640 -22.27 14.04 14.29
CA ALA A 640 -23.17 14.12 15.44
C ALA A 640 -22.41 14.18 16.77
N ALA A 641 -21.40 13.32 16.96
CA ALA A 641 -20.54 13.34 18.14
C ALA A 641 -19.78 14.66 18.26
N GLY A 642 -19.22 15.17 17.15
CA GLY A 642 -18.52 16.45 17.09
C GLY A 642 -19.43 17.63 17.44
N GLY A 643 -20.64 17.67 16.89
CA GLY A 643 -21.61 18.72 17.17
C GLY A 643 -22.10 18.74 18.63
N ILE A 644 -22.36 17.57 19.22
CA ILE A 644 -22.77 17.47 20.63
C ILE A 644 -21.61 17.84 21.56
N ALA A 645 -20.39 17.36 21.26
CA ALA A 645 -19.20 17.68 22.03
C ALA A 645 -18.87 19.18 21.99
N GLY A 646 -18.92 19.80 20.81
CA GLY A 646 -18.73 21.24 20.63
C GLY A 646 -19.80 22.06 21.35
N GLY A 647 -21.07 21.63 21.30
CA GLY A 647 -22.16 22.27 22.03
C GLY A 647 -21.98 22.20 23.56
N PHE A 648 -21.53 21.07 24.08
CA PHE A 648 -21.21 20.90 25.51
C PHE A 648 -20.05 21.82 25.95
N ALA A 649 -18.94 21.81 25.20
CA ALA A 649 -17.80 22.68 25.49
C ALA A 649 -18.18 24.17 25.41
N ALA A 650 -19.03 24.55 24.45
CA ALA A 650 -19.55 25.91 24.31
C ALA A 650 -20.38 26.34 25.52
N ALA A 651 -21.28 25.47 26.01
CA ALA A 651 -22.08 25.75 27.19
C ALA A 651 -21.19 25.94 28.44
N ALA A 652 -20.26 25.00 28.66
CA ALA A 652 -19.38 25.00 29.83
C ALA A 652 -18.48 26.24 29.89
N THR A 653 -18.01 26.74 28.74
CA THR A 653 -17.11 27.90 28.67
C THR A 653 -17.84 29.23 28.44
N THR A 654 -19.18 29.25 28.46
CA THR A 654 -19.97 30.49 28.28
C THR A 654 -19.64 31.59 29.29
N PRO A 655 -19.44 31.31 30.59
CA PRO A 655 -19.06 32.34 31.56
C PRO A 655 -17.79 33.13 31.20
N LEU A 656 -16.77 32.44 30.68
CA LEU A 656 -15.49 33.05 30.30
C LEU A 656 -15.60 33.89 29.03
N ASP A 657 -16.45 33.45 28.10
CA ASP A 657 -16.73 34.14 26.84
C ASP A 657 -17.52 35.43 27.05
N VAL A 658 -18.49 35.46 27.99
CA VAL A 658 -19.18 36.71 28.39
C VAL A 658 -18.18 37.72 28.98
N ILE A 659 -17.23 37.26 29.80
CA ILE A 659 -16.18 38.12 30.36
C ILE A 659 -15.26 38.65 29.25
N LYS A 660 -14.86 37.79 28.30
CA LYS A 660 -14.06 38.18 27.12
C LYS A 660 -14.77 39.29 26.34
N THR A 661 -16.05 39.10 26.00
CA THR A 661 -16.84 40.07 25.23
C THR A 661 -16.98 41.42 25.96
N LEU A 662 -17.16 41.42 27.29
CA LEU A 662 -17.19 42.67 28.09
C LEU A 662 -15.87 43.44 27.99
N LEU A 663 -14.74 42.73 28.11
CA LEU A 663 -13.41 43.35 28.03
C LEU A 663 -13.09 43.90 26.64
N GLN A 664 -13.53 43.22 25.58
CA GLN A 664 -13.28 43.62 24.19
C GLN A 664 -14.16 44.81 23.74
N THR A 665 -15.35 44.96 24.33
CA THR A 665 -16.32 46.03 24.00
C THR A 665 -16.27 47.24 24.94
N ARG A 666 -15.53 47.17 26.06
CA ARG A 666 -15.47 48.21 27.11
C ARG A 666 -15.21 49.64 26.63
N GLY A 667 -14.46 49.81 25.55
CA GLY A 667 -14.10 51.13 24.99
C GLY A 667 -15.28 51.92 24.45
N THR A 668 -16.39 51.22 24.17
CA THR A 668 -17.63 51.79 23.64
C THR A 668 -18.74 51.92 24.68
N ALA A 669 -18.49 51.47 25.92
CA ALA A 669 -19.46 51.55 27.00
C ALA A 669 -19.59 52.99 27.51
N GLN A 670 -20.84 53.44 27.72
CA GLN A 670 -21.13 54.73 28.34
C GLN A 670 -20.79 54.78 29.83
N ASP A 671 -20.71 53.60 30.46
CA ASP A 671 -20.46 53.44 31.88
C ASP A 671 -18.95 53.50 32.20
N ALA A 672 -18.58 54.39 33.12
CA ALA A 672 -17.19 54.59 33.54
C ALA A 672 -16.59 53.35 34.25
N GLU A 673 -17.40 52.54 34.94
CA GLU A 673 -16.94 51.34 35.63
C GLU A 673 -16.54 50.25 34.63
N ILE A 674 -17.32 50.08 33.55
CA ILE A 674 -17.04 49.13 32.47
C ILE A 674 -15.82 49.60 31.66
N ARG A 675 -15.77 50.90 31.31
CA ARG A 675 -14.69 51.48 30.50
C ARG A 675 -13.31 51.34 31.16
N ASN A 676 -13.24 51.44 32.48
CA ASN A 676 -11.99 51.32 33.24
C ASN A 676 -11.67 49.88 33.70
N CYS A 677 -12.55 48.92 33.42
CA CYS A 677 -12.36 47.53 33.84
C CYS A 677 -11.13 46.89 33.17
N ARG A 678 -10.19 46.38 33.97
CA ARG A 678 -8.95 45.74 33.49
C ARG A 678 -8.82 44.34 34.09
N GLY A 679 -8.96 43.33 33.24
CA GLY A 679 -8.74 41.93 33.60
C GLY A 679 -10.01 41.14 33.91
N LEU A 680 -9.82 39.83 34.08
CA LEU A 680 -10.88 38.83 34.18
C LEU A 680 -11.73 38.97 35.46
N TRP A 681 -11.08 39.11 36.62
CA TRP A 681 -11.76 39.16 37.91
C TRP A 681 -12.61 40.43 38.12
N PRO A 682 -12.14 41.65 37.79
CA PRO A 682 -12.98 42.83 37.87
C PRO A 682 -14.19 42.77 36.93
N ALA A 683 -14.01 42.22 35.72
CA ALA A 683 -15.11 42.04 34.77
C ALA A 683 -16.17 41.04 35.27
N ALA A 684 -15.74 39.91 35.83
CA ALA A 684 -16.63 38.94 36.47
C ALA A 684 -17.41 39.57 37.65
N SER A 685 -16.74 40.36 38.48
CA SER A 685 -17.37 41.07 39.60
C SER A 685 -18.44 42.08 39.14
N ILE A 686 -18.21 42.78 38.03
CA ILE A 686 -19.21 43.70 37.45
C ILE A 686 -20.45 42.93 36.97
N ILE A 687 -20.27 41.80 36.27
CA ILE A 687 -21.37 40.96 35.78
C ILE A 687 -22.18 40.40 36.95
N TRP A 688 -21.51 39.86 37.96
CA TRP A 688 -22.15 39.29 39.15
C TRP A 688 -22.98 40.33 39.91
N ARG A 689 -22.44 41.55 40.11
CA ARG A 689 -23.15 42.62 40.83
C ARG A 689 -24.38 43.15 40.09
N ARG A 690 -24.36 43.18 38.76
CA ARG A 690 -25.42 43.78 37.93
C ARG A 690 -26.50 42.81 37.48
N GLU A 691 -26.11 41.61 37.06
CA GLU A 691 -27.02 40.63 36.43
C GLU A 691 -27.06 39.29 37.19
N GLY A 692 -26.27 39.14 38.26
CA GLY A 692 -26.16 37.91 39.04
C GLY A 692 -25.64 36.73 38.23
N ALA A 693 -25.94 35.51 38.71
CA ALA A 693 -25.52 34.27 38.03
C ALA A 693 -26.05 34.13 36.59
N LYS A 694 -27.20 34.75 36.28
CA LYS A 694 -27.82 34.69 34.95
C LYS A 694 -27.02 35.45 33.88
N GLY A 695 -26.28 36.50 34.27
CA GLY A 695 -25.45 37.27 33.35
C GLY A 695 -24.32 36.46 32.71
N PHE A 696 -23.74 35.51 33.44
CA PHE A 696 -22.65 34.65 32.94
C PHE A 696 -23.07 33.66 31.85
N PHE A 697 -24.36 33.35 31.73
CA PHE A 697 -24.88 32.42 30.72
C PHE A 697 -25.64 33.14 29.59
N ARG A 698 -25.49 34.46 29.50
CA ARG A 698 -26.12 35.26 28.46
C ARG A 698 -25.54 34.90 27.08
N GLY A 699 -26.42 34.69 26.10
CA GLY A 699 -26.03 34.25 24.76
C GLY A 699 -25.65 32.76 24.63
N MET A 700 -25.74 31.95 25.71
CA MET A 700 -25.40 30.52 25.68
C MET A 700 -26.13 29.75 24.57
N LYS A 701 -27.44 29.99 24.39
CA LYS A 701 -28.24 29.31 23.35
C LYS A 701 -27.70 29.58 21.94
N ALA A 702 -27.32 30.82 21.64
CA ALA A 702 -26.73 31.17 20.35
C ALA A 702 -25.39 30.44 20.17
N ARG A 703 -24.56 30.38 21.22
CA ARG A 703 -23.25 29.72 21.20
C ARG A 703 -23.30 28.18 21.07
N VAL A 704 -24.31 27.53 21.63
CA VAL A 704 -24.49 26.08 21.47
C VAL A 704 -24.98 25.76 20.06
N VAL A 705 -25.91 26.56 19.53
CA VAL A 705 -26.47 26.37 18.18
C VAL A 705 -25.43 26.60 17.09
N THR A 706 -24.40 27.42 17.33
CA THR A 706 -23.28 27.62 16.38
C THR A 706 -22.35 26.42 16.26
N ALA A 707 -22.23 25.58 17.30
CA ALA A 707 -21.16 24.59 17.38
C ALA A 707 -21.30 23.42 16.38
N ALA A 708 -22.51 22.91 16.18
CA ALA A 708 -22.73 21.76 15.28
C ALA A 708 -22.60 22.11 13.79
N PRO A 709 -23.19 23.21 13.27
CA PRO A 709 -22.98 23.63 11.89
C PRO A 709 -21.54 24.06 11.60
N SER A 710 -20.88 24.77 12.53
CA SER A 710 -19.46 25.16 12.41
C SER A 710 -18.57 23.94 12.17
N THR A 711 -18.72 22.90 13.00
CA THR A 711 -17.93 21.66 12.87
C THR A 711 -18.18 20.97 11.52
N ALA A 712 -19.45 20.87 11.10
CA ALA A 712 -19.80 20.23 9.83
C ALA A 712 -19.28 21.01 8.61
N ILE A 713 -19.34 22.35 8.65
CA ILE A 713 -18.87 23.23 7.58
C ILE A 713 -17.33 23.21 7.51
N CYS A 714 -16.64 23.26 8.66
CA CYS A 714 -15.18 23.22 8.70
C CYS A 714 -14.64 21.93 8.06
N TRP A 715 -15.20 20.77 8.40
CA TRP A 715 -14.80 19.49 7.82
C TRP A 715 -15.16 19.39 6.33
N SER A 716 -16.39 19.77 5.95
CA SER A 716 -16.81 19.74 4.54
C SER A 716 -15.97 20.67 3.65
N ALA A 717 -15.67 21.88 4.16
CA ALA A 717 -14.85 22.86 3.46
C ALA A 717 -13.38 22.44 3.39
N TYR A 718 -12.85 21.80 4.43
CA TYR A 718 -11.49 21.24 4.42
C TYR A 718 -11.34 20.17 3.34
N GLU A 719 -12.27 19.22 3.27
CA GLU A 719 -12.24 18.15 2.26
C GLU A 719 -12.41 18.70 0.82
N LEU A 720 -13.35 19.63 0.62
CA LEU A 720 -13.55 20.28 -0.68
C LEU A 720 -12.34 21.13 -1.11
N ALA A 721 -11.74 21.87 -0.17
CA ALA A 721 -10.57 22.69 -0.44
C ALA A 721 -9.35 21.82 -0.75
N LYS A 722 -9.16 20.74 0.00
CA LYS A 722 -8.12 19.76 -0.26
C LYS A 722 -8.28 19.20 -1.68
N ALA A 723 -9.48 18.74 -2.05
CA ALA A 723 -9.76 18.25 -3.40
C ALA A 723 -9.54 19.31 -4.50
N TYR A 724 -9.85 20.59 -4.23
CA TYR A 724 -9.67 21.68 -5.19
C TYR A 724 -8.21 22.10 -5.34
N PHE A 725 -7.46 22.26 -4.25
CA PHE A 725 -6.05 22.63 -4.31
C PHE A 725 -5.19 21.52 -4.94
N ILE A 726 -5.54 20.25 -4.69
CA ILE A 726 -4.98 19.10 -5.41
C ILE A 726 -5.18 19.24 -6.92
N ARG A 727 -6.36 19.72 -7.36
CA ARG A 727 -6.66 19.91 -8.78
C ARG A 727 -5.93 21.11 -9.41
N VAL A 728 -5.79 22.21 -8.67
CA VAL A 728 -5.18 23.46 -9.18
C VAL A 728 -3.65 23.39 -9.20
N GLU A 729 -2.99 22.77 -8.20
CA GLU A 729 -1.55 22.45 -8.29
C GLU A 729 -1.25 21.41 -9.38
N GLY A 730 -2.27 20.69 -9.87
CA GLY A 730 -2.16 19.79 -11.01
C GLY A 730 -2.15 20.47 -12.38
N GLU A 731 -2.67 21.70 -12.49
CA GLU A 731 -2.87 22.47 -13.74
C GLU A 731 -1.84 23.61 -13.93
N ALA A 732 -1.05 23.95 -12.91
CA ALA A 732 0.05 24.91 -12.94
C ALA A 732 1.40 24.21 -13.11
#